data_AF-A0AAD6N2V6-F1
#
_entry.id   AF-A0AAD6N2V6-F1
#
_cell.length_a   1.000
_cell.length_b   1.000
_cell.length_c   1.000
_cell.angle_alpha   90.00
_cell.angle_beta   90.00
_cell.angle_gamma   90.00
#
_symmetry.space_group_name_H-M   'P 1'
#
loop_
_entity.id
_entity.type
_entity.pdbx_description
1 polymer ?
#
loop_
_entity_poly.entity_id
_entity_poly.type
_entity_poly.pdbx_seq_one_letter_code
_entity_poly.pdbx_strand_id
1 'polypeptide(L)'
;MDMTLDPLNSGSIKRIRQACANCRRKKTKCSGERPVCFHCRRNRLTCIYEPYSTTISDPPAPHLAPTASIPTDQSNAELLRRLSTIESRLAELSACAPAGNGNNLSEFSLPGNHISTSGESGARYFQSISSPIDHASFPPAPILRSVLGTYFEHVHNQPYSYFQEASFHEKLQWNVLPRCLVLAVLSSAVRFSKHDYYAGRTQEASERYARESWLSVLTEHLTAEDNLNVHVVQTVNLLAVVDYTAGRVSSGWLKIGLAARISQDLHLMDEPNQWLSYTEQEERRRAFWSAYLIDKLISCGRSRPLVILNEDCKVQLPCDEQTFWKGEWKKTNTIEQLLSWNTEVTESPSPFALVILMASIFGRCTRYVHQNRRADEIPPWDPKSEFSAINSSLLLLESYSKIGTRRVSDILQTETESVDRKEVAHLVFARALFHLCHCLLNHPFLVRLRLKAFGSKAPTSFSARSLQVGCDHARHIMDVLRDAHESGSSHFELQSATRRQSDISHYFIESLDSLRRLAKLWVHAANMAVRLQEFHNMSHQFASLLDPTCLMEDVDPASQELLWSMIDYGILGADPNQKPLTPRNTIPNLQTPSSGALGSDILENMQLQFENENRDIFTGLTPTMRLNEAEKKDMKAHSRLLTLPRDNLIIRLELTVMAGKQQSPWNGVVSGTTAVILANILVYPLDIVKMRLQVQVQRTYQQGKCAGYENHHDTTKDTHYNNAADAIFRILREDGVSGLYNGLESSIAGTASMNFAYFYWSAVARSLHQAILHSYDFSDTNSIIKELGLGAVGGALAQLCTNPIAVISTRQQTRKASEKKISMWATMKEISQSEDGWTGLWRGFKVNLILVVNPMITYGVYQWLRRGLVTLNKELGFLDAFLLGAVSKVLATIATHPLIVAKAMLQSTPPDSRRGKPFRGFTEVLAYIIKNEGPSRLYKGLAPQIIKGFLVQGLIMMLKERTEILLMLAISFFKRRSQRRSFLKGK
;
A
#
# COMPACT_ATOMS: atom_id res chain seq x y z
N MET A 1 40.04 -11.32 -62.56
CA MET A 1 40.22 -9.88 -62.37
C MET A 1 39.68 -9.51 -61.00
N ASP A 2 40.60 -9.54 -60.04
CA ASP A 2 40.79 -8.65 -58.88
C ASP A 2 39.59 -8.17 -58.05
N MET A 3 39.31 -8.93 -56.99
CA MET A 3 39.68 -8.65 -55.58
C MET A 3 39.86 -7.19 -55.13
N THR A 4 38.98 -6.73 -54.24
CA THR A 4 39.33 -5.97 -53.02
C THR A 4 38.47 -6.42 -51.84
N LEU A 5 39.14 -6.64 -50.70
CA LEU A 5 38.61 -6.99 -49.38
C LEU A 5 38.16 -5.72 -48.64
N ASP A 6 37.09 -5.81 -47.85
CA ASP A 6 36.83 -4.92 -46.71
C ASP A 6 36.68 -5.74 -45.40
N PRO A 7 37.08 -5.18 -44.24
CA PRO A 7 37.51 -5.96 -43.10
C PRO A 7 36.41 -6.21 -42.04
N LEU A 8 36.63 -7.28 -41.28
CA LEU A 8 35.96 -7.63 -40.04
C LEU A 8 35.86 -6.45 -39.07
N ASN A 9 34.65 -6.12 -38.59
CA ASN A 9 34.48 -5.59 -37.24
C ASN A 9 33.31 -6.22 -36.48
N SER A 10 33.73 -7.11 -35.58
CA SER A 10 33.16 -7.62 -34.33
C SER A 10 31.72 -7.23 -33.94
N GLY A 11 30.76 -8.06 -34.34
CA GLY A 11 29.43 -8.11 -33.72
C GLY A 11 29.47 -8.71 -32.31
N SER A 12 28.85 -8.02 -31.36
CA SER A 12 28.69 -8.42 -29.96
C SER A 12 28.31 -9.91 -29.79
N ILE A 13 29.14 -10.65 -29.08
CA ILE A 13 28.93 -12.07 -28.76
C ILE A 13 27.77 -12.16 -27.75
N LYS A 14 26.54 -12.38 -28.22
CA LYS A 14 25.43 -12.80 -27.35
C LYS A 14 25.81 -14.11 -26.67
N ARG A 15 25.97 -14.09 -25.34
CA ARG A 15 26.29 -15.28 -24.53
C ARG A 15 25.13 -16.27 -24.63
N ILE A 16 25.39 -17.42 -25.25
CA ILE A 16 24.38 -18.44 -25.53
C ILE A 16 24.09 -19.21 -24.23
N ARG A 17 22.84 -19.22 -23.74
CA ARG A 17 22.44 -19.87 -22.47
C ARG A 17 22.53 -21.40 -22.50
N GLN A 18 22.44 -22.04 -23.67
CA GLN A 18 22.50 -23.50 -23.84
C GLN A 18 23.12 -23.86 -25.20
N ALA A 19 24.11 -24.76 -25.20
CA ALA A 19 24.63 -25.37 -26.43
C ALA A 19 23.77 -26.58 -26.82
N CYS A 20 23.64 -26.87 -28.13
CA CYS A 20 22.92 -28.06 -28.59
C CYS A 20 23.65 -29.36 -28.16
N ALA A 21 22.92 -30.47 -28.11
CA ALA A 21 23.44 -31.75 -27.63
C ALA A 21 24.70 -32.22 -28.37
N ASN A 22 24.75 -32.02 -29.70
CA ASN A 22 25.89 -32.44 -30.52
C ASN A 22 27.17 -31.61 -30.26
N CYS A 23 27.06 -30.28 -30.16
CA CYS A 23 28.20 -29.42 -29.81
C CYS A 23 28.67 -29.68 -28.37
N ARG A 24 27.75 -29.95 -27.44
CA ARG A 24 28.08 -30.32 -26.06
C ARG A 24 28.83 -31.66 -26.01
N ARG A 25 28.36 -32.69 -26.71
CA ARG A 25 29.00 -34.03 -26.74
C ARG A 25 30.39 -33.99 -27.38
N LYS A 26 30.57 -33.23 -28.46
CA LYS A 26 31.88 -33.06 -29.12
C LYS A 26 32.79 -32.02 -28.46
N LYS A 27 32.32 -31.33 -27.40
CA LYS A 27 33.01 -30.22 -26.73
C LYS A 27 33.48 -29.12 -27.71
N THR A 28 32.70 -28.86 -28.76
CA THR A 28 32.96 -27.78 -29.73
C THR A 28 32.06 -26.58 -29.48
N LYS A 29 32.51 -25.38 -29.88
CA LYS A 29 31.77 -24.13 -29.66
C LYS A 29 30.49 -24.12 -30.50
N CYS A 30 29.33 -24.03 -29.83
CA CYS A 30 28.03 -23.89 -30.50
C CYS A 30 27.80 -22.43 -30.90
N SER A 31 27.22 -22.16 -32.06
CA SER A 31 26.83 -20.80 -32.46
C SER A 31 25.46 -20.37 -31.92
N GLY A 32 24.67 -21.29 -31.37
CA GLY A 32 23.40 -20.97 -30.69
C GLY A 32 22.22 -20.62 -31.60
N GLU A 33 22.42 -20.58 -32.92
CA GLU A 33 21.35 -20.36 -33.90
C GLU A 33 20.32 -21.51 -33.84
N ARG A 34 19.04 -21.17 -34.00
CA ARG A 34 17.90 -22.10 -34.07
C ARG A 34 17.22 -21.94 -35.44
N PRO A 35 16.77 -23.03 -36.09
CA PRO A 35 16.65 -24.40 -35.56
C PRO A 35 17.96 -25.22 -35.56
N VAL A 36 18.98 -24.83 -36.33
CA VAL A 36 20.26 -25.57 -36.44
C VAL A 36 21.44 -24.62 -36.27
N CYS A 37 22.38 -24.93 -35.37
CA CYS A 37 23.57 -24.10 -35.19
C CYS A 37 24.54 -24.25 -36.37
N PHE A 38 25.33 -23.22 -36.65
CA PHE A 38 26.33 -23.16 -37.73
C PHE A 38 27.23 -24.39 -37.78
N HIS A 39 27.71 -24.85 -36.61
CA HIS A 39 28.60 -26.01 -36.52
C HIS A 39 27.90 -27.32 -36.92
N CYS A 40 26.63 -27.51 -36.52
CA CYS A 40 25.85 -28.69 -36.91
C CYS A 40 25.44 -28.61 -38.39
N ARG A 41 25.09 -27.42 -38.89
CA ARG A 41 24.76 -27.17 -40.30
C ARG A 41 25.93 -27.48 -41.23
N ARG A 42 27.14 -26.98 -40.90
CA ARG A 42 28.35 -27.22 -41.71
C ARG A 42 28.73 -28.69 -41.76
N ASN A 43 28.57 -29.42 -40.66
CA ASN A 43 28.94 -30.83 -40.57
C ASN A 43 27.79 -31.79 -40.91
N ARG A 44 26.64 -31.27 -41.39
CA ARG A 44 25.41 -32.04 -41.69
C ARG A 44 24.98 -32.95 -40.52
N LEU A 45 25.06 -32.45 -39.30
CA LEU A 45 24.65 -33.14 -38.07
C LEU A 45 23.30 -32.61 -37.59
N THR A 46 22.48 -33.48 -37.00
CA THR A 46 21.21 -33.11 -36.38
C THR A 46 21.43 -32.23 -35.15
N CYS A 47 20.76 -31.08 -35.07
CA CYS A 47 20.92 -30.12 -33.99
C CYS A 47 19.70 -30.13 -33.08
N ILE A 48 19.84 -30.74 -31.90
CA ILE A 48 18.75 -30.92 -30.94
C ILE A 48 19.06 -30.11 -29.66
N TYR A 49 18.08 -29.35 -29.19
CA TYR A 49 18.10 -28.65 -27.90
C TYR A 49 17.08 -29.32 -26.98
N GLU A 50 17.52 -29.93 -25.88
CA GLU A 50 16.64 -30.59 -24.92
C GLU A 50 15.91 -29.56 -24.04
N PRO A 51 14.61 -29.78 -23.72
CA PRO A 51 13.86 -28.96 -22.76
C PRO A 51 14.40 -29.14 -21.33
N TYR A 52 14.23 -28.11 -20.49
CA TYR A 52 14.99 -27.89 -19.24
C TYR A 52 14.72 -28.89 -18.09
N SER A 53 13.89 -29.92 -18.29
CA SER A 53 13.38 -30.79 -17.23
C SER A 53 14.00 -32.20 -17.15
N THR A 54 15.03 -32.53 -17.94
CA THR A 54 15.57 -33.91 -18.02
C THR A 54 17.08 -34.05 -17.78
N THR A 55 17.67 -33.27 -16.86
CA THR A 55 19.10 -33.45 -16.51
C THR A 55 19.32 -33.72 -15.02
N ILE A 56 18.83 -34.86 -14.52
CA ILE A 56 19.47 -35.61 -13.42
C ILE A 56 19.36 -37.10 -13.80
N SER A 57 20.49 -37.80 -13.71
CA SER A 57 20.68 -39.19 -14.15
C SER A 57 20.29 -40.16 -13.05
N ASP A 58 19.31 -41.03 -13.28
CA ASP A 58 19.09 -42.27 -12.51
C ASP A 58 19.15 -43.50 -13.46
N PRO A 59 19.72 -44.66 -13.03
CA PRO A 59 19.73 -45.90 -13.81
C PRO A 59 18.41 -46.69 -13.66
N PRO A 60 18.18 -47.75 -14.48
CA PRO A 60 16.84 -48.23 -14.85
C PRO A 60 16.15 -49.13 -13.81
N ALA A 61 14.82 -49.07 -13.81
CA ALA A 61 13.91 -49.84 -12.95
C ALA A 61 13.72 -51.31 -13.38
N PRO A 62 13.34 -52.21 -12.44
CA PRO A 62 12.61 -53.42 -12.77
C PRO A 62 11.13 -53.35 -12.32
N HIS A 63 10.26 -53.43 -13.32
CA HIS A 63 9.03 -54.22 -13.45
C HIS A 63 8.04 -54.52 -12.28
N LEU A 64 6.77 -54.26 -12.61
CA LEU A 64 5.51 -55.05 -12.41
C LEU A 64 4.61 -54.84 -11.16
N ALA A 65 3.55 -54.02 -11.39
CA ALA A 65 2.08 -54.21 -11.14
C ALA A 65 1.51 -54.42 -9.71
N PRO A 66 0.17 -54.31 -9.51
CA PRO A 66 -0.77 -53.24 -9.90
C PRO A 66 -1.60 -52.73 -8.69
N THR A 67 -2.06 -51.46 -8.70
CA THR A 67 -3.04 -50.96 -7.71
C THR A 67 -4.34 -50.51 -8.36
N ALA A 68 -5.41 -50.97 -7.72
CA ALA A 68 -6.81 -50.78 -8.03
C ALA A 68 -7.29 -49.33 -7.92
N SER A 69 -8.36 -49.07 -8.67
CA SER A 69 -9.18 -47.87 -8.77
C SER A 69 -9.90 -47.48 -7.48
N ILE A 70 -9.93 -46.17 -7.17
CA ILE A 70 -10.88 -45.54 -6.23
C ILE A 70 -11.40 -44.23 -6.88
N PRO A 71 -12.69 -43.85 -6.67
CA PRO A 71 -13.42 -42.90 -7.50
C PRO A 71 -13.35 -41.45 -7.00
N THR A 72 -13.12 -40.53 -7.93
CA THR A 72 -13.31 -39.08 -7.79
C THR A 72 -14.70 -38.71 -8.31
N ASP A 73 -15.59 -38.20 -7.47
CA ASP A 73 -16.62 -37.22 -7.91
C ASP A 73 -17.45 -36.57 -6.79
N GLN A 74 -17.45 -37.08 -5.56
CA GLN A 74 -18.32 -36.50 -4.50
C GLN A 74 -17.75 -35.28 -3.77
N SER A 75 -16.44 -34.99 -3.87
CA SER A 75 -15.81 -33.91 -3.08
C SER A 75 -16.05 -32.51 -3.64
N ASN A 76 -16.39 -32.37 -4.93
CA ASN A 76 -16.49 -31.05 -5.57
C ASN A 76 -17.88 -30.42 -5.38
N ALA A 77 -18.94 -31.24 -5.26
CA ALA A 77 -20.31 -30.76 -5.06
C ALA A 77 -20.50 -30.10 -3.68
N GLU A 78 -19.90 -30.65 -2.61
CA GLU A 78 -20.00 -30.10 -1.26
C GLU A 78 -19.14 -28.85 -1.07
N LEU A 79 -18.05 -28.72 -1.83
CA LEU A 79 -17.18 -27.53 -1.82
C LEU A 79 -17.85 -26.34 -2.52
N LEU A 80 -18.52 -26.60 -3.65
CA LEU A 80 -19.33 -25.60 -4.37
C LEU A 80 -20.57 -25.17 -3.56
N ARG A 81 -21.19 -26.10 -2.83
CA ARG A 81 -22.32 -25.80 -1.92
C ARG A 81 -21.91 -24.94 -0.72
N ARG A 82 -20.67 -25.07 -0.24
CA ARG A 82 -20.15 -24.26 0.88
C ARG A 82 -19.66 -22.90 0.44
N LEU A 83 -19.09 -22.77 -0.76
CA LEU A 83 -18.72 -21.48 -1.36
C LEU A 83 -19.97 -20.63 -1.62
N SER A 84 -21.04 -21.19 -2.19
CA SER A 84 -22.29 -20.46 -2.40
C SER A 84 -22.97 -20.04 -1.10
N THR A 85 -22.83 -20.83 -0.02
CA THR A 85 -23.35 -20.49 1.33
C THR A 85 -22.53 -19.40 2.01
N ILE A 86 -21.22 -19.31 1.74
CA ILE A 86 -20.34 -18.27 2.29
C ILE A 86 -20.50 -16.96 1.53
N GLU A 87 -20.65 -17.03 0.20
CA GLU A 87 -20.92 -15.87 -0.65
C GLU A 87 -22.31 -15.29 -0.41
N SER A 88 -23.33 -16.13 -0.16
CA SER A 88 -24.66 -15.68 0.25
C SER A 88 -24.60 -15.01 1.62
N ARG A 89 -23.83 -15.52 2.58
CA ARG A 89 -23.67 -14.90 3.91
C ARG A 89 -22.83 -13.62 3.91
N LEU A 90 -21.85 -13.49 3.01
CA LEU A 90 -21.11 -12.23 2.80
C LEU A 90 -21.97 -11.18 2.09
N ALA A 91 -22.85 -11.59 1.19
CA ALA A 91 -23.85 -10.71 0.58
C ALA A 91 -24.93 -10.28 1.61
N GLU A 92 -25.43 -11.19 2.45
CA GLU A 92 -26.35 -10.93 3.56
C GLU A 92 -25.73 -10.03 4.65
N LEU A 93 -24.42 -10.12 4.92
CA LEU A 93 -23.72 -9.22 5.86
C LEU A 93 -23.48 -7.81 5.29
N SER A 94 -23.51 -7.66 3.96
CA SER A 94 -23.54 -6.34 3.30
C SER A 94 -24.94 -5.76 3.17
N ALA A 95 -25.98 -6.58 3.35
CA ALA A 95 -27.38 -6.24 3.20
C ALA A 95 -28.20 -6.82 4.37
N CYS A 96 -28.21 -6.13 5.52
CA CYS A 96 -29.25 -6.28 6.54
C CYS A 96 -29.77 -4.87 6.84
N ALA A 97 -31.04 -4.53 6.59
CA ALA A 97 -32.24 -5.20 7.09
C ALA A 97 -33.43 -5.25 6.06
N PRO A 98 -34.58 -5.87 6.40
CA PRO A 98 -34.85 -7.31 6.43
C PRO A 98 -35.81 -7.76 5.29
N ALA A 99 -35.66 -8.99 4.80
CA ALA A 99 -36.57 -9.62 3.83
C ALA A 99 -37.39 -10.76 4.46
N GLY A 100 -38.69 -10.79 4.15
CA GLY A 100 -39.63 -11.87 4.46
C GLY A 100 -39.64 -12.98 3.40
N ASN A 101 -40.04 -14.16 3.86
CA ASN A 101 -39.89 -15.51 3.29
C ASN A 101 -40.78 -15.85 2.07
N GLY A 102 -40.38 -16.83 1.23
CA GLY A 102 -41.32 -17.56 0.34
C GLY A 102 -40.77 -18.41 -0.84
N ASN A 103 -40.30 -19.63 -0.55
CA ASN A 103 -40.32 -20.91 -1.32
C ASN A 103 -40.78 -21.03 -2.81
N ASN A 104 -40.00 -21.74 -3.66
CA ASN A 104 -40.23 -23.10 -4.24
C ASN A 104 -39.55 -23.38 -5.62
N LEU A 105 -38.92 -24.57 -5.73
CA LEU A 105 -38.82 -25.60 -6.82
C LEU A 105 -38.75 -25.16 -8.32
N SER A 106 -38.07 -25.80 -9.28
CA SER A 106 -37.51 -27.17 -9.44
C SER A 106 -36.68 -27.26 -10.76
N GLU A 107 -35.79 -28.26 -10.81
CA GLU A 107 -35.00 -28.81 -11.95
C GLU A 107 -35.72 -28.84 -13.32
N PHE A 108 -34.97 -28.75 -14.44
CA PHE A 108 -35.07 -29.69 -15.58
C PHE A 108 -33.91 -29.58 -16.59
N SER A 109 -33.59 -30.73 -17.16
CA SER A 109 -32.36 -31.17 -17.84
C SER A 109 -32.23 -30.79 -19.34
N LEU A 110 -30.98 -30.74 -19.83
CA LEU A 110 -30.59 -30.70 -21.26
C LEU A 110 -30.68 -32.08 -21.94
N PRO A 111 -30.80 -32.09 -23.29
CA PRO A 111 -30.05 -33.04 -24.11
C PRO A 111 -29.28 -32.36 -25.26
N GLY A 112 -28.15 -32.97 -25.64
CA GLY A 112 -27.20 -32.45 -26.63
C GLY A 112 -27.15 -33.16 -27.98
N ASN A 113 -26.03 -32.86 -28.68
CA ASN A 113 -25.41 -33.45 -29.89
C ASN A 113 -25.89 -33.00 -31.28
N HIS A 114 -24.98 -32.45 -32.11
CA HIS A 114 -24.25 -33.17 -33.18
C HIS A 114 -23.32 -32.27 -34.05
N ILE A 115 -22.02 -32.66 -34.06
CA ILE A 115 -20.95 -32.71 -35.10
C ILE A 115 -21.21 -32.09 -36.50
N SER A 116 -20.26 -31.30 -37.05
CA SER A 116 -19.52 -31.56 -38.33
C SER A 116 -18.54 -30.46 -38.81
N THR A 117 -17.39 -30.95 -39.26
CA THR A 117 -16.12 -30.50 -39.89
C THR A 117 -16.04 -29.50 -41.08
N SER A 118 -14.81 -28.96 -41.24
CA SER A 118 -14.09 -28.39 -42.43
C SER A 118 -14.17 -26.85 -42.62
N GLY A 119 -13.16 -26.07 -43.01
CA GLY A 119 -11.73 -26.24 -43.37
C GLY A 119 -11.18 -24.87 -43.88
N GLU A 120 -9.86 -24.67 -43.84
CA GLU A 120 -9.05 -23.60 -44.50
C GLU A 120 -8.68 -22.28 -43.77
N SER A 121 -7.52 -22.35 -43.10
CA SER A 121 -6.29 -21.56 -43.31
C SER A 121 -6.35 -20.06 -43.62
N GLY A 122 -5.97 -19.21 -42.64
CA GLY A 122 -5.64 -17.81 -42.92
C GLY A 122 -5.22 -16.86 -41.79
N ALA A 123 -4.85 -17.28 -40.57
CA ALA A 123 -4.28 -16.37 -39.57
C ALA A 123 -3.48 -17.13 -38.51
N ARG A 124 -2.15 -16.99 -38.51
CA ARG A 124 -1.30 -17.47 -37.41
C ARG A 124 -0.37 -16.36 -36.98
N TYR A 125 -0.81 -15.51 -36.05
CA TYR A 125 0.04 -14.84 -35.05
C TYR A 125 -0.77 -14.10 -33.97
N PHE A 126 -1.86 -14.67 -33.44
CA PHE A 126 -2.44 -14.27 -32.15
C PHE A 126 -3.14 -15.48 -31.52
N GLN A 127 -2.44 -16.18 -30.64
CA GLN A 127 -3.05 -17.20 -29.78
C GLN A 127 -2.41 -17.11 -28.40
N SER A 128 -2.89 -16.14 -27.61
CA SER A 128 -2.91 -16.25 -26.16
C SER A 128 -4.31 -16.70 -25.76
N ILE A 129 -4.33 -17.77 -24.96
CA ILE A 129 -5.46 -18.53 -24.43
C ILE A 129 -6.65 -17.62 -24.04
N SER A 130 -7.77 -17.75 -24.76
CA SER A 130 -9.07 -17.17 -24.42
C SER A 130 -9.99 -18.26 -23.85
N SER A 131 -10.44 -18.09 -22.62
CA SER A 131 -11.59 -18.81 -22.07
C SER A 131 -12.89 -18.23 -22.65
N PRO A 132 -13.91 -19.05 -22.99
CA PRO A 132 -15.20 -18.54 -23.46
C PRO A 132 -15.87 -17.67 -22.38
N ILE A 133 -16.51 -16.57 -22.79
CA ILE A 133 -17.29 -15.73 -21.88
C ILE A 133 -18.48 -16.55 -21.37
N ASP A 134 -18.52 -16.80 -20.06
CA ASP A 134 -19.62 -17.49 -19.40
C ASP A 134 -20.87 -16.58 -19.39
N HIS A 135 -21.92 -16.97 -20.12
CA HIS A 135 -23.12 -16.14 -20.40
C HIS A 135 -23.98 -15.84 -19.16
N ALA A 136 -23.72 -16.45 -18.00
CA ALA A 136 -24.57 -16.35 -16.81
C ALA A 136 -24.51 -14.99 -16.10
N SER A 137 -23.54 -14.11 -16.42
CA SER A 137 -23.32 -12.84 -15.70
C SER A 137 -23.60 -11.59 -16.53
N PHE A 138 -23.85 -11.73 -17.83
CA PHE A 138 -24.19 -10.62 -18.72
C PHE A 138 -25.71 -10.57 -18.98
N PRO A 139 -26.28 -9.37 -19.17
CA PRO A 139 -27.67 -9.27 -19.60
C PRO A 139 -27.83 -9.84 -21.03
N PRO A 140 -29.06 -10.22 -21.44
CA PRO A 140 -29.34 -10.67 -22.79
C PRO A 140 -28.74 -9.73 -23.85
N ALA A 141 -28.24 -10.30 -24.96
CA ALA A 141 -27.56 -9.57 -26.03
C ALA A 141 -28.24 -8.25 -26.49
N PRO A 142 -29.58 -8.16 -26.69
CA PRO A 142 -30.21 -6.89 -27.06
C PRO A 142 -30.10 -5.82 -25.97
N ILE A 143 -30.21 -6.24 -24.70
CA ILE A 143 -30.11 -5.37 -23.53
C ILE A 143 -28.67 -4.93 -23.33
N LEU A 144 -27.71 -5.84 -23.51
CA LEU A 144 -26.27 -5.54 -23.50
C LEU A 144 -25.93 -4.44 -24.50
N ARG A 145 -26.35 -4.59 -25.77
CA ARG A 145 -26.11 -3.56 -26.81
C ARG A 145 -26.75 -2.23 -26.47
N SER A 146 -27.98 -2.25 -25.96
CA SER A 146 -28.69 -1.03 -25.55
C SER A 146 -27.93 -0.26 -24.45
N VAL A 147 -27.50 -0.94 -23.39
CA VAL A 147 -26.74 -0.29 -22.29
C VAL A 147 -25.35 0.17 -22.75
N LEU A 148 -24.70 -0.57 -23.64
CA LEU A 148 -23.43 -0.13 -24.23
C LEU A 148 -23.60 1.14 -25.07
N GLY A 149 -24.68 1.25 -25.84
CA GLY A 149 -25.04 2.51 -26.51
C GLY A 149 -25.24 3.65 -25.50
N THR A 150 -25.92 3.38 -24.39
CA THR A 150 -26.09 4.35 -23.30
C THR A 150 -24.74 4.82 -22.72
N TYR A 151 -23.74 3.93 -22.61
CA TYR A 151 -22.39 4.31 -22.16
C TYR A 151 -21.75 5.35 -23.09
N PHE A 152 -21.74 5.10 -24.40
CA PHE A 152 -21.09 6.00 -25.35
C PHE A 152 -21.84 7.33 -25.52
N GLU A 153 -23.14 7.34 -25.24
CA GLU A 153 -23.97 8.53 -25.27
C GLU A 153 -23.83 9.40 -24.00
N HIS A 154 -23.79 8.79 -22.81
CA HIS A 154 -23.93 9.51 -21.53
C HIS A 154 -22.70 9.47 -20.62
N VAL A 155 -21.73 8.58 -20.85
CA VAL A 155 -20.59 8.35 -19.93
C VAL A 155 -19.24 8.59 -20.60
N HIS A 156 -19.08 8.12 -21.84
CA HIS A 156 -17.84 8.28 -22.59
C HIS A 156 -17.53 9.77 -22.85
N ASN A 157 -16.26 10.15 -22.72
CA ASN A 157 -15.78 11.53 -22.86
C ASN A 157 -16.40 12.53 -21.86
N GLN A 158 -16.90 12.07 -20.70
CA GLN A 158 -17.53 12.94 -19.69
C GLN A 158 -17.00 12.70 -18.26
N PRO A 159 -15.83 13.26 -17.88
CA PRO A 159 -14.77 13.80 -18.74
C PRO A 159 -13.77 12.71 -19.17
N TYR A 160 -13.94 11.46 -18.75
CA TYR A 160 -12.95 10.41 -18.95
C TYR A 160 -13.06 9.77 -20.33
N SER A 161 -11.93 9.61 -21.02
CA SER A 161 -11.82 8.97 -22.34
C SER A 161 -10.89 7.77 -22.26
N TYR A 162 -11.31 6.62 -22.76
CA TYR A 162 -10.56 5.35 -22.60
C TYR A 162 -10.30 4.60 -23.90
N PHE A 163 -11.31 4.50 -24.77
CA PHE A 163 -11.28 3.64 -25.96
C PHE A 163 -12.15 4.23 -27.08
N GLN A 164 -11.86 3.85 -28.33
CA GLN A 164 -12.61 4.29 -29.49
C GLN A 164 -13.90 3.47 -29.63
N GLU A 165 -15.04 4.11 -29.86
CA GLU A 165 -16.35 3.44 -29.93
C GLU A 165 -16.40 2.32 -30.99
N ALA A 166 -15.95 2.61 -32.22
CA ALA A 166 -15.92 1.62 -33.30
C ALA A 166 -15.02 0.42 -32.95
N SER A 167 -13.80 0.69 -32.45
CA SER A 167 -12.86 -0.37 -32.04
C SER A 167 -13.40 -1.20 -30.88
N PHE A 168 -14.08 -0.58 -29.91
CA PHE A 168 -14.70 -1.28 -28.79
C PHE A 168 -15.79 -2.24 -29.27
N HIS A 169 -16.69 -1.77 -30.15
CA HIS A 169 -17.75 -2.62 -30.70
C HIS A 169 -17.20 -3.77 -31.55
N GLU A 170 -16.16 -3.51 -32.35
CA GLU A 170 -15.46 -4.55 -33.11
C GLU A 170 -14.83 -5.59 -32.17
N LYS A 171 -14.02 -5.17 -31.19
CA LYS A 171 -13.39 -6.06 -30.21
C LYS A 171 -14.42 -6.86 -29.39
N LEU A 172 -15.60 -6.28 -29.14
CA LEU A 172 -16.70 -6.97 -28.48
C LEU A 172 -17.30 -8.07 -29.37
N GLN A 173 -17.53 -7.80 -30.65
CA GLN A 173 -18.05 -8.79 -31.61
C GLN A 173 -17.10 -9.96 -31.78
N TRP A 174 -15.79 -9.69 -31.82
CA TRP A 174 -14.75 -10.72 -31.90
C TRP A 174 -14.44 -11.40 -30.57
N ASN A 175 -15.15 -11.05 -29.49
CA ASN A 175 -14.97 -11.63 -28.16
C ASN A 175 -13.54 -11.48 -27.61
N VAL A 176 -12.90 -10.34 -27.91
CA VAL A 176 -11.52 -10.01 -27.52
C VAL A 176 -11.47 -9.21 -26.22
N LEU A 177 -12.54 -8.47 -25.91
CA LEU A 177 -12.60 -7.64 -24.70
C LEU A 177 -12.66 -8.51 -23.43
N PRO A 178 -11.87 -8.19 -22.38
CA PRO A 178 -11.94 -8.93 -21.13
C PRO A 178 -13.26 -8.68 -20.42
N ARG A 179 -13.76 -9.71 -19.73
CA ARG A 179 -15.02 -9.69 -18.99
C ARG A 179 -15.09 -8.53 -18.00
N CYS A 180 -13.99 -8.28 -17.28
CA CYS A 180 -13.89 -7.23 -16.29
C CYS A 180 -14.22 -5.84 -16.88
N LEU A 181 -13.74 -5.54 -18.08
CA LEU A 181 -13.95 -4.25 -18.75
C LEU A 181 -15.41 -4.06 -19.15
N VAL A 182 -16.03 -5.06 -19.79
CA VAL A 182 -17.42 -4.98 -20.23
C VAL A 182 -18.35 -4.78 -19.03
N LEU A 183 -18.11 -5.47 -17.92
CA LEU A 183 -18.88 -5.31 -16.69
C LEU A 183 -18.69 -3.92 -16.05
N ALA A 184 -17.47 -3.35 -16.05
CA ALA A 184 -17.24 -2.00 -15.54
C ALA A 184 -17.96 -0.93 -16.38
N VAL A 185 -17.99 -1.10 -17.71
CA VAL A 185 -18.75 -0.25 -18.64
C VAL A 185 -20.25 -0.33 -18.34
N LEU A 186 -20.80 -1.54 -18.19
CA LEU A 186 -22.20 -1.75 -17.81
C LEU A 186 -22.54 -1.11 -16.47
N SER A 187 -21.69 -1.30 -15.46
CA SER A 187 -21.87 -0.71 -14.13
C SER A 187 -21.96 0.82 -14.19
N SER A 188 -21.15 1.44 -15.03
CA SER A 188 -21.12 2.89 -15.19
C SER A 188 -22.36 3.41 -15.92
N ALA A 189 -22.83 2.68 -16.95
CA ALA A 189 -23.91 3.11 -17.84
C ALA A 189 -25.33 2.79 -17.39
N VAL A 190 -25.54 1.71 -16.63
CA VAL A 190 -26.89 1.22 -16.28
C VAL A 190 -27.75 2.27 -15.55
N ARG A 191 -27.14 3.21 -14.83
CA ARG A 191 -27.83 4.33 -14.17
C ARG A 191 -28.56 5.27 -15.13
N PHE A 192 -28.16 5.28 -16.40
CA PHE A 192 -28.77 6.07 -17.47
C PHE A 192 -29.69 5.24 -18.37
N SER A 193 -29.80 3.93 -18.12
CA SER A 193 -30.60 3.04 -18.97
C SER A 193 -32.09 3.33 -18.80
N LYS A 194 -32.77 3.55 -19.93
CA LYS A 194 -34.24 3.67 -19.99
C LYS A 194 -34.94 2.34 -20.28
N HIS A 195 -34.18 1.24 -20.34
CA HIS A 195 -34.74 -0.06 -20.69
C HIS A 195 -35.51 -0.65 -19.50
N ASP A 196 -36.73 -1.14 -19.75
CA ASP A 196 -37.60 -1.75 -18.72
C ASP A 196 -36.94 -2.86 -17.90
N TYR A 197 -35.90 -3.50 -18.45
CA TYR A 197 -35.13 -4.51 -17.76
C TYR A 197 -34.44 -3.99 -16.49
N TYR A 198 -34.16 -2.70 -16.37
CA TYR A 198 -33.56 -2.12 -15.16
C TYR A 198 -34.50 -1.21 -14.37
N ALA A 199 -35.79 -1.14 -14.74
CA ALA A 199 -36.77 -0.32 -14.04
C ALA A 199 -36.78 -0.64 -12.54
N GLY A 200 -36.60 0.39 -11.71
CA GLY A 200 -36.57 0.27 -10.23
C GLY A 200 -35.34 -0.42 -9.63
N ARG A 201 -34.39 -0.91 -10.45
CA ARG A 201 -33.22 -1.70 -9.99
C ARG A 201 -31.87 -1.28 -10.58
N THR A 202 -31.78 -0.08 -11.13
CA THR A 202 -30.56 0.45 -11.77
C THR A 202 -29.37 0.51 -10.81
N GLN A 203 -29.59 0.93 -9.56
CA GLN A 203 -28.54 1.02 -8.53
C GLN A 203 -28.01 -0.36 -8.14
N GLU A 204 -28.89 -1.30 -7.83
CA GLU A 204 -28.51 -2.68 -7.51
C GLU A 204 -27.74 -3.32 -8.67
N ALA A 205 -28.20 -3.14 -9.91
CA ALA A 205 -27.52 -3.64 -11.09
C ALA A 205 -26.12 -3.01 -11.27
N SER A 206 -25.99 -1.70 -11.03
CA SER A 206 -24.70 -1.00 -11.09
C SER A 206 -23.70 -1.60 -10.11
N GLU A 207 -24.11 -1.81 -8.86
CA GLU A 207 -23.26 -2.39 -7.81
C GLU A 207 -22.90 -3.85 -8.08
N ARG A 208 -23.85 -4.64 -8.58
CA ARG A 208 -23.61 -6.02 -8.98
C ARG A 208 -22.55 -6.10 -10.09
N TYR A 209 -22.70 -5.33 -11.16
CA TYR A 209 -21.72 -5.32 -12.24
C TYR A 209 -20.34 -4.80 -11.79
N ALA A 210 -20.29 -3.81 -10.89
CA ALA A 210 -19.03 -3.34 -10.31
C ALA A 210 -18.33 -4.42 -9.49
N ARG A 211 -19.07 -5.15 -8.66
CA ARG A 211 -18.55 -6.25 -7.84
C ARG A 211 -18.00 -7.38 -8.70
N GLU A 212 -18.77 -7.82 -9.69
CA GLU A 212 -18.35 -8.90 -10.61
C GLU A 212 -17.13 -8.49 -11.46
N SER A 213 -17.11 -7.24 -11.93
CA SER A 213 -15.94 -6.69 -12.63
C SER A 213 -14.70 -6.70 -11.75
N TRP A 214 -14.82 -6.26 -10.48
CA TRP A 214 -13.71 -6.24 -9.54
C TRP A 214 -13.19 -7.63 -9.21
N LEU A 215 -14.09 -8.60 -9.00
CA LEU A 215 -13.70 -10.00 -8.78
C LEU A 215 -12.91 -10.54 -9.98
N SER A 216 -13.39 -10.32 -11.19
CA SER A 216 -12.69 -10.70 -12.43
C SER A 216 -11.28 -10.06 -12.52
N VAL A 217 -11.12 -8.77 -12.15
CA VAL A 217 -9.78 -8.15 -12.06
C VAL A 217 -8.87 -8.90 -11.07
N LEU A 218 -9.36 -9.19 -9.87
CA LEU A 218 -8.56 -9.86 -8.84
C LEU A 218 -8.16 -11.28 -9.25
N THR A 219 -9.11 -12.08 -9.73
CA THR A 219 -8.92 -13.52 -9.98
C THR A 219 -8.25 -13.83 -11.31
N GLU A 220 -8.46 -13.00 -12.33
CA GLU A 220 -7.98 -13.28 -13.69
C GLU A 220 -6.71 -12.49 -14.02
N HIS A 221 -6.50 -11.30 -13.43
CA HIS A 221 -5.41 -10.41 -13.82
C HIS A 221 -4.36 -10.14 -12.73
N LEU A 222 -4.72 -10.07 -11.45
CA LEU A 222 -3.76 -9.77 -10.37
C LEU A 222 -3.11 -11.00 -9.73
N THR A 223 -3.76 -12.17 -9.80
CA THR A 223 -3.24 -13.44 -9.25
C THR A 223 -2.49 -14.28 -10.29
N ALA A 224 -2.74 -14.04 -11.59
CA ALA A 224 -2.06 -14.73 -12.69
C ALA A 224 -0.70 -14.07 -13.02
N GLU A 225 0.33 -14.88 -13.30
CA GLU A 225 1.64 -14.37 -13.73
C GLU A 225 1.54 -13.64 -15.08
N ASP A 226 2.08 -12.41 -15.16
CA ASP A 226 2.24 -11.59 -16.38
C ASP A 226 0.96 -11.29 -17.20
N ASN A 227 -0.21 -11.12 -16.56
CA ASN A 227 -1.50 -10.89 -17.26
C ASN A 227 -2.05 -9.44 -17.19
N LEU A 228 -1.21 -8.46 -16.89
CA LEU A 228 -1.60 -7.05 -16.87
C LEU A 228 -1.63 -6.44 -18.28
N ASN A 229 -2.66 -5.65 -18.57
CA ASN A 229 -2.81 -4.97 -19.86
C ASN A 229 -3.60 -3.66 -19.71
N VAL A 230 -3.70 -2.88 -20.80
CA VAL A 230 -4.38 -1.56 -20.81
C VAL A 230 -5.85 -1.65 -20.39
N HIS A 231 -6.55 -2.75 -20.69
CA HIS A 231 -7.94 -2.94 -20.32
C HIS A 231 -8.13 -3.07 -18.81
N VAL A 232 -7.15 -3.61 -18.09
CA VAL A 232 -7.19 -3.63 -16.61
C VAL A 232 -7.12 -2.21 -16.06
N VAL A 233 -6.26 -1.34 -16.62
CA VAL A 233 -6.20 0.08 -16.22
C VAL A 233 -7.54 0.78 -16.50
N GLN A 234 -8.10 0.60 -17.71
CA GLN A 234 -9.42 1.14 -18.08
C GLN A 234 -10.52 0.68 -17.12
N THR A 235 -10.52 -0.61 -16.79
CA THR A 235 -11.48 -1.23 -15.86
C THR A 235 -11.37 -0.64 -14.45
N VAL A 236 -10.17 -0.62 -13.87
CA VAL A 236 -9.96 -0.15 -12.50
C VAL A 236 -10.26 1.35 -12.38
N ASN A 237 -9.95 2.15 -13.41
CA ASN A 237 -10.33 3.57 -13.47
C ASN A 237 -11.86 3.75 -13.45
N LEU A 238 -12.60 3.03 -14.30
CA LEU A 238 -14.07 3.08 -14.34
C LEU A 238 -14.67 2.66 -12.98
N LEU A 239 -14.19 1.57 -12.38
CA LEU A 239 -14.65 1.11 -11.07
C LEU A 239 -14.35 2.13 -9.96
N ALA A 240 -13.24 2.84 -10.05
CA ALA A 240 -12.92 3.87 -9.08
C ALA A 240 -13.90 5.07 -9.17
N VAL A 241 -14.29 5.46 -10.39
CA VAL A 241 -15.34 6.47 -10.60
C VAL A 241 -16.68 5.98 -10.05
N VAL A 242 -17.05 4.72 -10.30
CA VAL A 242 -18.28 4.14 -9.72
C VAL A 242 -18.27 4.18 -8.19
N ASP A 243 -17.18 3.76 -7.55
CA ASP A 243 -17.07 3.79 -6.09
C ASP A 243 -17.10 5.20 -5.52
N TYR A 244 -16.38 6.14 -6.15
CA TYR A 244 -16.35 7.51 -5.69
C TYR A 244 -17.73 8.17 -5.79
N THR A 245 -18.41 7.94 -6.92
CA THR A 245 -19.75 8.51 -7.17
C THR A 245 -20.85 7.88 -6.32
N ALA A 246 -20.60 6.68 -5.78
CA ALA A 246 -21.42 6.03 -4.76
C ALA A 246 -21.08 6.47 -3.32
N GLY A 247 -20.12 7.39 -3.12
CA GLY A 247 -19.68 7.86 -1.80
C GLY A 247 -18.71 6.91 -1.08
N ARG A 248 -18.24 5.83 -1.73
CA ARG A 248 -17.24 4.87 -1.19
C ARG A 248 -15.82 5.35 -1.42
N VAL A 249 -15.52 6.49 -0.83
CA VAL A 249 -14.33 7.29 -1.14
C VAL A 249 -12.99 6.55 -0.91
N SER A 250 -12.87 5.78 0.18
CA SER A 250 -11.64 5.00 0.45
C SER A 250 -11.41 3.88 -0.58
N SER A 251 -12.48 3.22 -1.03
CA SER A 251 -12.40 2.16 -2.04
C SER A 251 -11.98 2.74 -3.40
N GLY A 252 -12.61 3.85 -3.81
CA GLY A 252 -12.23 4.57 -5.03
C GLY A 252 -10.77 5.01 -5.01
N TRP A 253 -10.31 5.65 -3.91
CA TRP A 253 -8.93 6.11 -3.77
C TRP A 253 -7.90 4.98 -3.89
N LEU A 254 -8.16 3.82 -3.27
CA LEU A 254 -7.28 2.64 -3.39
C LEU A 254 -7.25 2.09 -4.82
N LYS A 255 -8.39 2.05 -5.51
CA LYS A 255 -8.45 1.60 -6.91
C LYS A 255 -7.66 2.54 -7.83
N ILE A 256 -7.69 3.85 -7.60
CA ILE A 256 -6.88 4.80 -8.38
C ILE A 256 -5.39 4.64 -8.09
N GLY A 257 -5.02 4.41 -6.83
CA GLY A 257 -3.64 4.05 -6.47
C GLY A 257 -3.18 2.77 -7.21
N LEU A 258 -4.04 1.76 -7.31
CA LEU A 258 -3.76 0.55 -8.08
C LEU A 258 -3.65 0.84 -9.58
N ALA A 259 -4.59 1.59 -10.17
CA ALA A 259 -4.56 1.94 -11.59
C ALA A 259 -3.30 2.73 -11.97
N ALA A 260 -2.84 3.63 -11.09
CA ALA A 260 -1.58 4.35 -11.27
C ALA A 260 -0.38 3.40 -11.29
N ARG A 261 -0.34 2.41 -10.37
CA ARG A 261 0.74 1.41 -10.35
C ARG A 261 0.72 0.48 -11.57
N ILE A 262 -0.45 0.04 -12.01
CA ILE A 262 -0.59 -0.74 -13.24
C ILE A 262 -0.17 0.10 -14.46
N SER A 263 -0.53 1.39 -14.51
CA SER A 263 -0.11 2.29 -15.59
C SER A 263 1.41 2.45 -15.64
N GLN A 264 2.06 2.52 -14.49
CA GLN A 264 3.53 2.61 -14.36
C GLN A 264 4.20 1.31 -14.81
N ASP A 265 3.67 0.15 -14.40
CA ASP A 265 4.18 -1.17 -14.80
C ASP A 265 4.08 -1.40 -16.31
N LEU A 266 2.98 -0.95 -16.92
CA LEU A 266 2.76 -1.01 -18.37
C LEU A 266 3.46 0.11 -19.16
N HIS A 267 4.25 0.97 -18.50
CA HIS A 267 4.94 2.12 -19.11
C HIS A 267 4.01 3.07 -19.89
N LEU A 268 2.77 3.26 -19.44
CA LEU A 268 1.82 4.15 -20.14
C LEU A 268 2.15 5.65 -19.99
N MET A 269 3.13 5.98 -19.12
CA MET A 269 3.68 7.33 -18.96
C MET A 269 4.68 7.71 -20.05
N ASP A 270 5.15 6.74 -20.82
CA ASP A 270 6.05 6.90 -21.95
C ASP A 270 5.27 6.77 -23.27
N GLU A 271 5.85 7.24 -24.38
CA GLU A 271 5.19 7.13 -25.69
C GLU A 271 4.95 5.67 -26.10
N PRO A 272 3.72 5.33 -26.56
CA PRO A 272 3.41 3.99 -27.06
C PRO A 272 4.34 3.57 -28.20
N ASN A 273 4.57 2.25 -28.29
CA ASN A 273 5.41 1.71 -29.36
C ASN A 273 4.80 1.94 -30.75
N GLN A 274 5.67 2.27 -31.72
CA GLN A 274 5.27 2.59 -33.10
C GLN A 274 4.66 1.42 -33.89
N TRP A 275 4.86 0.16 -33.44
CA TRP A 275 4.31 -1.02 -34.09
C TRP A 275 2.83 -1.27 -33.76
N LEU A 276 2.27 -0.57 -32.78
CA LEU A 276 0.84 -0.59 -32.49
C LEU A 276 0.08 0.26 -33.51
N SER A 277 -1.19 -0.07 -33.76
CA SER A 277 -2.05 0.77 -34.57
C SER A 277 -2.23 2.16 -33.94
N TYR A 278 -2.48 3.19 -34.75
CA TYR A 278 -2.63 4.55 -34.22
C TYR A 278 -3.79 4.67 -33.22
N THR A 279 -4.89 3.96 -33.47
CA THR A 279 -5.98 3.81 -32.51
C THR A 279 -5.46 3.26 -31.18
N GLU A 280 -4.75 2.13 -31.17
CA GLU A 280 -4.25 1.52 -29.92
C GLU A 280 -3.23 2.40 -29.19
N GLN A 281 -2.39 3.14 -29.92
CA GLN A 281 -1.50 4.12 -29.32
C GLN A 281 -2.32 5.20 -28.58
N GLU A 282 -3.35 5.73 -29.22
CA GLU A 282 -4.20 6.77 -28.63
C GLU A 282 -5.08 6.24 -27.49
N GLU A 283 -5.61 5.02 -27.56
CA GLU A 283 -6.31 4.37 -26.45
C GLU A 283 -5.43 4.25 -25.20
N ARG A 284 -4.14 3.94 -25.38
CA ARG A 284 -3.16 3.90 -24.28
C ARG A 284 -2.91 5.29 -23.69
N ARG A 285 -2.73 6.32 -24.54
CA ARG A 285 -2.56 7.72 -24.06
C ARG A 285 -3.79 8.15 -23.27
N ARG A 286 -4.99 7.94 -23.81
CA ARG A 286 -6.26 8.35 -23.18
C ARG A 286 -6.54 7.57 -21.88
N ALA A 287 -6.25 6.27 -21.84
CA ALA A 287 -6.35 5.49 -20.60
C ALA A 287 -5.43 6.02 -19.49
N PHE A 288 -4.18 6.36 -19.83
CA PHE A 288 -3.26 6.98 -18.89
C PHE A 288 -3.72 8.37 -18.45
N TRP A 289 -4.06 9.25 -19.39
CA TRP A 289 -4.48 10.61 -19.07
C TRP A 289 -5.80 10.67 -18.29
N SER A 290 -6.70 9.71 -18.49
CA SER A 290 -7.87 9.54 -17.63
C SER A 290 -7.50 9.08 -16.22
N ALA A 291 -6.54 8.16 -16.06
CA ALA A 291 -6.01 7.78 -14.74
C ALA A 291 -5.38 8.99 -14.02
N TYR A 292 -4.59 9.76 -14.76
CA TYR A 292 -3.96 11.00 -14.31
C TYR A 292 -5.00 12.04 -13.87
N LEU A 293 -6.03 12.29 -14.68
CA LEU A 293 -7.10 13.22 -14.37
C LEU A 293 -7.81 12.83 -13.07
N ILE A 294 -8.18 11.55 -12.95
CA ILE A 294 -8.86 11.05 -11.77
C ILE A 294 -7.98 11.28 -10.53
N ASP A 295 -6.69 10.90 -10.54
CA ASP A 295 -5.73 11.13 -9.44
C ASP A 295 -5.74 12.59 -8.94
N LYS A 296 -5.85 13.57 -9.84
CA LYS A 296 -5.91 15.00 -9.46
C LYS A 296 -7.19 15.37 -8.75
N LEU A 297 -8.32 14.91 -9.25
CA LEU A 297 -9.65 15.28 -8.75
C LEU A 297 -9.91 14.69 -7.36
N ILE A 298 -9.71 13.38 -7.20
CA ILE A 298 -10.02 12.66 -5.95
C ILE A 298 -9.03 12.91 -4.80
N SER A 299 -7.86 13.46 -5.13
CA SER A 299 -6.85 13.89 -4.15
C SER A 299 -7.06 15.32 -3.64
N CYS A 300 -8.15 15.99 -4.03
CA CYS A 300 -8.59 17.25 -3.45
C CYS A 300 -9.12 17.04 -2.01
N GLY A 301 -8.20 16.94 -1.05
CA GLY A 301 -8.51 16.74 0.37
C GLY A 301 -7.28 16.58 1.25
N ARG A 302 -7.47 16.55 2.57
CA ARG A 302 -6.38 16.36 3.52
C ARG A 302 -5.93 14.89 3.52
N SER A 303 -4.62 14.68 3.66
CA SER A 303 -4.01 13.33 3.74
C SER A 303 -4.22 12.44 2.51
N ARG A 304 -4.36 13.03 1.32
CA ARG A 304 -4.46 12.32 0.03
C ARG A 304 -3.38 12.82 -0.92
N PRO A 305 -2.15 12.31 -0.82
CA PRO A 305 -1.09 12.69 -1.74
C PRO A 305 -1.39 12.18 -3.16
N LEU A 306 -1.02 12.98 -4.15
CA LEU A 306 -1.04 12.60 -5.57
C LEU A 306 -0.08 11.44 -5.82
N VAL A 307 -0.51 10.47 -6.63
CA VAL A 307 0.30 9.29 -6.98
C VAL A 307 1.12 9.51 -8.24
N ILE A 308 0.56 10.20 -9.25
CA ILE A 308 1.22 10.44 -10.53
C ILE A 308 1.76 11.88 -10.52
N LEU A 309 3.06 12.10 -10.69
CA LEU A 309 3.63 13.45 -10.70
C LEU A 309 3.82 13.94 -12.14
N ASN A 310 3.78 15.26 -12.36
CA ASN A 310 3.89 15.83 -13.71
C ASN A 310 5.25 15.53 -14.33
N GLU A 311 6.29 15.53 -13.51
CA GLU A 311 7.68 15.30 -13.87
C GLU A 311 7.93 13.87 -14.39
N ASP A 312 7.04 12.93 -14.06
CA ASP A 312 7.11 11.53 -14.49
C ASP A 312 6.38 11.28 -15.82
N CYS A 313 5.60 12.25 -16.32
CA CYS A 313 4.77 12.13 -17.52
C CYS A 313 5.53 12.57 -18.78
N LYS A 314 5.96 11.63 -19.62
CA LYS A 314 6.68 11.91 -20.88
C LYS A 314 5.82 11.71 -22.13
N VAL A 315 4.70 11.02 -21.99
CA VAL A 315 3.71 10.79 -23.04
C VAL A 315 3.08 12.12 -23.50
N GLN A 316 2.78 12.19 -24.79
CA GLN A 316 2.10 13.28 -25.47
C GLN A 316 0.65 13.41 -24.99
N LEU A 317 0.09 14.61 -25.06
CA LEU A 317 -1.30 14.87 -24.71
C LEU A 317 -2.27 14.26 -25.75
N PRO A 318 -3.52 13.94 -25.38
CA PRO A 318 -4.49 13.34 -26.30
C PRO A 318 -4.77 14.21 -27.53
N CYS A 319 -4.96 13.58 -28.69
CA CYS A 319 -5.36 14.28 -29.92
C CYS A 319 -6.85 14.69 -29.88
N ASP A 320 -7.29 15.51 -30.85
CA ASP A 320 -8.70 15.88 -31.02
C ASP A 320 -9.59 14.68 -31.37
N GLU A 321 -10.90 14.80 -31.09
CA GLU A 321 -11.81 13.66 -31.20
C GLU A 321 -12.00 13.23 -32.66
N GLN A 322 -11.97 14.18 -33.61
CA GLN A 322 -12.08 13.87 -35.03
C GLN A 322 -10.91 13.00 -35.52
N THR A 323 -9.68 13.34 -35.12
CA THR A 323 -8.48 12.54 -35.42
C THR A 323 -8.56 11.15 -34.79
N PHE A 324 -8.97 11.07 -33.51
CA PHE A 324 -9.13 9.80 -32.81
C PHE A 324 -10.19 8.91 -33.47
N TRP A 325 -11.32 9.49 -33.88
CA TRP A 325 -12.42 8.81 -34.54
C TRP A 325 -12.03 8.26 -35.92
N LYS A 326 -11.19 8.97 -36.67
CA LYS A 326 -10.65 8.49 -37.95
C LYS A 326 -9.53 7.45 -37.81
N GLY A 327 -8.97 7.29 -36.60
CA GLY A 327 -7.80 6.44 -36.37
C GLY A 327 -6.51 6.99 -37.01
N GLU A 328 -6.44 8.31 -37.19
CA GLU A 328 -5.29 8.98 -37.80
C GLU A 328 -4.23 9.31 -36.74
N TRP A 329 -2.96 9.35 -37.15
CA TRP A 329 -1.87 9.76 -36.27
C TRP A 329 -1.72 11.27 -36.28
N LYS A 330 -1.62 11.88 -35.10
CA LYS A 330 -1.31 13.29 -34.92
C LYS A 330 -0.28 13.47 -33.81
N LYS A 331 0.77 14.23 -34.08
CA LYS A 331 1.75 14.64 -33.07
C LYS A 331 1.17 15.76 -32.22
N THR A 332 1.29 15.63 -30.91
CA THR A 332 0.80 16.61 -29.94
C THR A 332 1.90 16.96 -28.95
N ASN A 333 1.74 18.07 -28.24
CA ASN A 333 2.72 18.48 -27.24
C ASN A 333 2.60 17.66 -25.96
N THR A 334 3.69 17.61 -25.19
CA THR A 334 3.66 17.10 -23.81
C THR A 334 3.20 18.17 -22.83
N ILE A 335 2.87 17.75 -21.61
CA ILE A 335 2.49 18.66 -20.53
C ILE A 335 3.61 19.67 -20.19
N GLU A 336 4.86 19.24 -20.21
CA GLU A 336 6.03 20.09 -19.93
C GLU A 336 6.20 21.17 -20.99
N GLN A 337 6.01 20.82 -22.27
CA GLN A 337 6.11 21.76 -23.38
C GLN A 337 5.05 22.86 -23.26
N LEU A 338 3.78 22.51 -23.02
CA LEU A 338 2.69 23.49 -23.00
C LEU A 338 2.62 24.35 -21.72
N LEU A 339 3.34 23.96 -20.67
CA LEU A 339 3.51 24.77 -19.45
C LEU A 339 4.78 25.62 -19.47
N SER A 340 5.58 25.54 -20.53
CA SER A 340 6.76 26.37 -20.74
C SER A 340 6.42 27.62 -21.55
N TRP A 341 6.85 28.78 -21.07
CA TRP A 341 6.72 30.07 -21.77
C TRP A 341 7.48 30.12 -23.11
N ASN A 342 8.47 29.25 -23.29
CA ASN A 342 9.34 29.25 -24.47
C ASN A 342 8.77 28.42 -25.64
N THR A 343 7.62 27.77 -25.44
CA THR A 343 7.03 26.91 -26.46
C THR A 343 6.09 27.73 -27.34
N GLU A 344 6.36 27.77 -28.65
CA GLU A 344 5.43 28.34 -29.62
C GLU A 344 4.22 27.42 -29.82
N VAL A 345 3.03 27.93 -29.52
CA VAL A 345 1.77 27.20 -29.67
C VAL A 345 1.11 27.66 -30.98
N THR A 346 1.26 26.86 -32.04
CA THR A 346 0.72 27.15 -33.38
C THR A 346 -0.76 26.81 -33.50
N GLU A 347 -1.20 25.76 -32.80
CA GLU A 347 -2.58 25.28 -32.77
C GLU A 347 -3.07 25.15 -31.32
N SER A 348 -4.35 25.44 -31.10
CA SER A 348 -5.00 25.20 -29.81
C SER A 348 -4.92 23.70 -29.46
N PRO A 349 -4.55 23.34 -28.21
CA PRO A 349 -4.66 21.96 -27.76
C PRO A 349 -6.10 21.44 -27.88
N SER A 350 -6.25 20.12 -27.98
CA SER A 350 -7.56 19.48 -27.99
C SER A 350 -8.33 19.77 -26.69
N PRO A 351 -9.67 19.75 -26.69
CA PRO A 351 -10.47 19.93 -25.48
C PRO A 351 -10.06 19.01 -24.33
N PHE A 352 -9.78 17.73 -24.62
CA PHE A 352 -9.34 16.80 -23.58
C PHE A 352 -7.93 17.14 -23.08
N ALA A 353 -7.00 17.56 -23.97
CA ALA A 353 -5.69 18.05 -23.55
C ALA A 353 -5.79 19.28 -22.63
N LEU A 354 -6.72 20.21 -22.90
CA LEU A 354 -6.99 21.34 -22.02
C LEU A 354 -7.48 20.90 -20.63
N VAL A 355 -8.34 19.90 -20.55
CA VAL A 355 -8.75 19.30 -19.26
C VAL A 355 -7.53 18.78 -18.48
N ILE A 356 -6.62 18.08 -19.15
CA ILE A 356 -5.41 17.54 -18.52
C ILE A 356 -4.47 18.66 -18.03
N LEU A 357 -4.30 19.71 -18.83
CA LEU A 357 -3.50 20.90 -18.45
C LEU A 357 -4.12 21.60 -17.23
N MET A 358 -5.44 21.78 -17.21
CA MET A 358 -6.13 22.37 -16.06
C MET A 358 -6.06 21.46 -14.83
N ALA A 359 -6.21 20.15 -14.99
CA ALA A 359 -6.05 19.18 -13.91
C ALA A 359 -4.62 19.16 -13.33
N SER A 360 -3.62 19.40 -14.16
CA SER A 360 -2.22 19.56 -13.73
C SER A 360 -2.04 20.76 -12.79
N ILE A 361 -2.56 21.92 -13.17
CA ILE A 361 -2.54 23.10 -12.31
C ILE A 361 -3.39 22.86 -11.06
N PHE A 362 -4.56 22.24 -11.21
CA PHE A 362 -5.41 21.86 -10.08
C PHE A 362 -4.66 20.97 -9.07
N GLY A 363 -3.91 19.97 -9.53
CA GLY A 363 -3.06 19.15 -8.67
C GLY A 363 -1.99 19.95 -7.92
N ARG A 364 -1.39 20.97 -8.56
CA ARG A 364 -0.48 21.91 -7.88
C ARG A 364 -1.23 22.77 -6.85
N CYS A 365 -2.42 23.25 -7.17
CA CYS A 365 -3.30 23.97 -6.24
C CYS A 365 -3.66 23.12 -5.02
N THR A 366 -4.14 21.89 -5.20
CA THR A 366 -4.51 21.00 -4.10
C THR A 366 -3.32 20.70 -3.21
N ARG A 367 -2.14 20.45 -3.82
CA ARG A 367 -0.88 20.28 -3.09
C ARG A 367 -0.51 21.53 -2.29
N TYR A 368 -0.64 22.71 -2.88
CA TYR A 368 -0.34 24.00 -2.23
C TYR A 368 -1.35 24.35 -1.11
N VAL A 369 -2.59 23.90 -1.22
CA VAL A 369 -3.69 24.19 -0.28
C VAL A 369 -3.77 23.21 0.88
N HIS A 370 -3.58 21.91 0.63
CA HIS A 370 -3.81 20.87 1.63
C HIS A 370 -2.52 20.35 2.29
N GLN A 371 -1.32 20.61 1.74
CA GLN A 371 -0.09 20.24 2.42
C GLN A 371 0.20 21.21 3.57
N ASN A 372 0.39 20.66 4.76
CA ASN A 372 0.81 21.38 5.97
C ASN A 372 2.30 21.78 5.83
N ARG A 373 2.62 22.64 4.86
CA ARG A 373 3.94 23.26 4.77
C ARG A 373 4.08 24.14 6.00
N ARG A 374 5.18 23.98 6.74
CA ARG A 374 5.60 24.99 7.72
C ARG A 374 5.47 26.33 7.02
N ALA A 375 4.70 27.25 7.62
CA ALA A 375 4.42 28.60 7.12
C ALA A 375 5.40 28.99 6.02
N ASP A 376 4.93 29.00 4.76
CA ASP A 376 5.79 29.30 3.62
C ASP A 376 6.63 30.53 4.01
N GLU A 377 7.96 30.39 4.06
CA GLU A 377 8.84 31.50 4.45
C GLU A 377 8.65 32.71 3.52
N ILE A 378 8.15 32.41 2.31
CA ILE A 378 7.86 33.34 1.22
C ILE A 378 6.34 33.65 1.23
N PRO A 379 5.94 34.93 1.34
CA PRO A 379 4.54 35.30 1.32
C PRO A 379 3.90 35.11 -0.07
N PRO A 380 2.56 34.91 -0.14
CA PRO A 380 1.87 34.65 -1.41
C PRO A 380 2.02 35.75 -2.48
N TRP A 381 2.19 37.01 -2.07
CA TRP A 381 2.40 38.14 -3.00
C TRP A 381 3.85 38.26 -3.50
N ASP A 382 4.78 37.45 -3.00
CA ASP A 382 6.14 37.40 -3.52
C ASP A 382 6.15 36.70 -4.89
N PRO A 383 6.86 37.22 -5.90
CA PRO A 383 6.99 36.58 -7.21
C PRO A 383 7.58 35.16 -7.17
N LYS A 384 8.38 34.82 -6.17
CA LYS A 384 9.01 33.50 -5.99
C LYS A 384 8.09 32.50 -5.28
N SER A 385 6.91 32.91 -4.83
CA SER A 385 5.99 32.02 -4.13
C SER A 385 5.34 31.02 -5.08
N GLU A 386 4.95 29.85 -4.54
CA GLU A 386 4.14 28.88 -5.30
C GLU A 386 2.78 29.46 -5.71
N PHE A 387 2.22 30.39 -4.91
CA PHE A 387 0.99 31.12 -5.27
C PHE A 387 1.17 31.91 -6.57
N SER A 388 2.26 32.69 -6.68
CA SER A 388 2.60 33.44 -7.88
C SER A 388 2.90 32.53 -9.07
N ALA A 389 3.60 31.41 -8.84
CA ALA A 389 3.91 30.44 -9.88
C ALA A 389 2.65 29.76 -10.44
N ILE A 390 1.68 29.41 -9.58
CA ILE A 390 0.39 28.83 -9.99
C ILE A 390 -0.41 29.85 -10.81
N ASN A 391 -0.52 31.10 -10.34
CA ASN A 391 -1.21 32.15 -11.08
C ASN A 391 -0.56 32.42 -12.45
N SER A 392 0.77 32.42 -12.52
CA SER A 392 1.50 32.55 -13.79
C SER A 392 1.15 31.40 -14.76
N SER A 393 1.06 30.16 -14.26
CA SER A 393 0.62 29.02 -15.09
C SER A 393 -0.83 29.16 -15.56
N LEU A 394 -1.74 29.68 -14.72
CA LEU A 394 -3.14 29.93 -15.11
C LEU A 394 -3.24 30.98 -16.22
N LEU A 395 -2.49 32.08 -16.10
CA LEU A 395 -2.41 33.12 -17.14
C LEU A 395 -1.81 32.61 -18.45
N LEU A 396 -0.78 31.76 -18.37
CA LEU A 396 -0.20 31.12 -19.54
C LEU A 396 -1.25 30.28 -20.27
N LEU A 397 -1.98 29.41 -19.57
CA LEU A 397 -3.04 28.60 -20.19
C LEU A 397 -4.16 29.49 -20.76
N GLU A 398 -4.57 30.53 -20.05
CA GLU A 398 -5.60 31.47 -20.51
C GLU A 398 -5.22 32.13 -21.85
N SER A 399 -3.94 32.47 -22.05
CA SER A 399 -3.44 33.18 -23.22
C SER A 399 -3.71 32.46 -24.55
N TYR A 400 -3.62 31.13 -24.58
CA TYR A 400 -3.79 30.34 -25.81
C TYR A 400 -5.04 29.44 -25.81
N SER A 401 -5.63 29.14 -24.64
CA SER A 401 -6.82 28.28 -24.55
C SER A 401 -8.13 28.98 -24.92
N LYS A 402 -8.12 30.32 -25.04
CA LYS A 402 -9.31 31.14 -25.32
C LYS A 402 -10.47 30.94 -24.32
N ILE A 403 -10.22 30.33 -23.15
CA ILE A 403 -11.24 30.00 -22.13
C ILE A 403 -12.00 31.25 -21.64
N GLY A 404 -11.36 32.42 -21.62
CA GLY A 404 -11.96 33.69 -21.20
C GLY A 404 -12.69 34.49 -22.29
N THR A 405 -12.59 34.12 -23.58
CA THR A 405 -13.00 35.01 -24.69
C THR A 405 -14.36 34.69 -25.32
N ARG A 406 -14.90 33.48 -25.14
CA ARG A 406 -16.22 33.07 -25.67
C ARG A 406 -17.13 32.57 -24.55
N ARG A 407 -18.43 32.87 -24.60
CA ARG A 407 -19.39 32.24 -23.68
C ARG A 407 -19.63 30.79 -24.09
N VAL A 408 -20.02 29.96 -23.13
CA VAL A 408 -20.39 28.56 -23.40
C VAL A 408 -21.56 28.53 -24.38
N SER A 409 -22.55 29.41 -24.20
CA SER A 409 -23.65 29.64 -25.15
C SER A 409 -23.19 29.90 -26.59
N ASP A 410 -22.14 30.71 -26.77
CA ASP A 410 -21.67 31.12 -28.09
C ASP A 410 -20.91 29.99 -28.78
N ILE A 411 -20.16 29.19 -28.02
CA ILE A 411 -19.50 27.97 -28.52
C ILE A 411 -20.55 26.98 -29.02
N LEU A 412 -21.63 26.82 -28.26
CA LEU A 412 -22.74 25.93 -28.60
C LEU A 412 -23.58 26.40 -29.80
N GLN A 413 -23.64 27.72 -30.06
CA GLN A 413 -24.43 28.31 -31.15
C GLN A 413 -23.64 28.51 -32.45
N THR A 414 -22.32 28.76 -32.40
CA THR A 414 -21.50 29.07 -33.59
C THR A 414 -21.10 27.81 -34.37
N GLU A 415 -21.26 26.63 -33.78
CA GLU A 415 -20.73 25.36 -34.30
C GLU A 415 -21.84 24.33 -34.62
N THR A 416 -23.05 24.82 -34.91
CA THR A 416 -24.28 24.03 -35.12
C THR A 416 -24.33 23.20 -36.39
N GLU A 417 -23.36 23.29 -37.31
CA GLU A 417 -23.41 22.52 -38.57
C GLU A 417 -22.63 21.19 -38.53
N SER A 418 -21.75 20.94 -37.54
CA SER A 418 -21.02 19.65 -37.49
C SER A 418 -20.29 19.25 -36.19
N VAL A 419 -20.50 19.90 -35.03
CA VAL A 419 -19.73 19.56 -33.82
C VAL A 419 -20.35 18.45 -32.99
N ASP A 420 -19.50 17.49 -32.61
CA ASP A 420 -19.80 16.37 -31.74
C ASP A 420 -20.04 16.86 -30.30
N ARG A 421 -21.27 16.68 -29.79
CA ARG A 421 -21.71 17.09 -28.45
C ARG A 421 -20.77 16.64 -27.32
N LYS A 422 -19.94 15.62 -27.60
CA LYS A 422 -18.92 15.04 -26.72
C LYS A 422 -17.71 15.96 -26.48
N GLU A 423 -17.28 16.79 -27.43
CA GLU A 423 -16.12 17.69 -27.24
C GLU A 423 -16.44 18.89 -26.34
N VAL A 424 -17.69 19.37 -26.38
CA VAL A 424 -18.13 20.51 -25.58
C VAL A 424 -18.07 20.20 -24.08
N ALA A 425 -18.32 18.95 -23.68
CA ALA A 425 -18.23 18.53 -22.29
C ALA A 425 -16.82 18.73 -21.70
N HIS A 426 -15.77 18.42 -22.47
CA HIS A 426 -14.39 18.67 -22.04
C HIS A 426 -14.08 20.16 -21.93
N LEU A 427 -14.57 20.99 -22.84
CA LEU A 427 -14.37 22.45 -22.77
C LEU A 427 -15.05 23.05 -21.53
N VAL A 428 -16.31 22.69 -21.28
CA VAL A 428 -17.05 23.11 -20.08
C VAL A 428 -16.32 22.66 -18.82
N PHE A 429 -15.83 21.42 -18.79
CA PHE A 429 -15.09 20.88 -17.65
C PHE A 429 -13.73 21.57 -17.44
N ALA A 430 -12.98 21.84 -18.51
CA ALA A 430 -11.72 22.58 -18.44
C ALA A 430 -11.92 24.00 -17.89
N ARG A 431 -12.98 24.69 -18.33
CA ARG A 431 -13.35 26.01 -17.82
C ARG A 431 -13.77 25.98 -16.35
N ALA A 432 -14.56 24.97 -15.96
CA ALA A 432 -14.91 24.77 -14.55
C ALA A 432 -13.66 24.53 -13.69
N LEU A 433 -12.71 23.71 -14.14
CA LEU A 433 -11.43 23.48 -13.45
C LEU A 433 -10.57 24.75 -13.36
N PHE A 434 -10.53 25.56 -14.41
CA PHE A 434 -9.83 26.84 -14.42
C PHE A 434 -10.35 27.75 -13.30
N HIS A 435 -11.67 27.99 -13.25
CA HIS A 435 -12.26 28.81 -12.19
C HIS A 435 -12.13 28.14 -10.81
N LEU A 436 -12.23 26.81 -10.71
CA LEU A 436 -12.06 26.09 -9.45
C LEU A 436 -10.63 26.25 -8.88
N CYS A 437 -9.61 26.29 -9.72
CA CYS A 437 -8.24 26.59 -9.29
C CYS A 437 -8.16 27.97 -8.62
N HIS A 438 -8.77 28.99 -9.21
CA HIS A 438 -8.85 30.33 -8.62
C HIS A 438 -9.65 30.34 -7.32
N CYS A 439 -10.78 29.62 -7.25
CA CYS A 439 -11.58 29.50 -6.03
C CYS A 439 -10.79 28.84 -4.89
N LEU A 440 -10.10 27.72 -5.14
CA LEU A 440 -9.30 27.04 -4.10
C LEU A 440 -8.10 27.88 -3.65
N LEU A 441 -7.41 28.52 -4.60
CA LEU A 441 -6.22 29.32 -4.30
C LEU A 441 -6.57 30.54 -3.44
N ASN A 442 -7.73 31.15 -3.71
CA ASN A 442 -8.20 32.38 -3.08
C ASN A 442 -9.31 32.16 -2.03
N HIS A 443 -9.58 30.91 -1.64
CA HIS A 443 -10.65 30.59 -0.68
C HIS A 443 -10.42 31.33 0.66
N PRO A 444 -11.41 32.04 1.21
CA PRO A 444 -11.22 32.95 2.35
C PRO A 444 -10.62 32.25 3.57
N PHE A 445 -11.11 31.07 3.91
CA PHE A 445 -10.54 30.25 4.99
C PHE A 445 -9.09 29.81 4.75
N LEU A 446 -8.74 29.43 3.51
CA LEU A 446 -7.41 28.89 3.20
C LEU A 446 -6.37 30.01 3.12
N VAL A 447 -6.75 31.14 2.52
CA VAL A 447 -5.94 32.37 2.54
C VAL A 447 -5.70 32.81 3.99
N ARG A 448 -6.74 32.84 4.83
CA ARG A 448 -6.63 33.17 6.26
C ARG A 448 -5.58 32.32 6.98
N LEU A 449 -5.66 30.99 6.83
CA LEU A 449 -4.71 30.07 7.47
C LEU A 449 -3.25 30.35 7.09
N ARG A 450 -3.01 30.76 5.84
CA ARG A 450 -1.66 31.14 5.36
C ARG A 450 -1.22 32.50 5.88
N LEU A 451 -2.11 33.50 5.84
CA LEU A 451 -1.81 34.85 6.29
C LEU A 451 -1.53 34.93 7.80
N LYS A 452 -2.06 33.98 8.58
CA LYS A 452 -1.82 33.87 10.02
C LYS A 452 -0.33 33.92 10.39
N ALA A 453 0.55 33.33 9.57
CA ALA A 453 1.98 33.31 9.83
C ALA A 453 2.67 34.68 9.71
N PHE A 454 2.08 35.59 8.93
CA PHE A 454 2.65 36.91 8.65
C PHE A 454 2.11 38.00 9.60
N GLY A 455 1.00 37.74 10.28
CA GLY A 455 0.42 38.68 11.24
C GLY A 455 0.13 40.04 10.60
N SER A 456 0.49 41.12 11.31
CA SER A 456 0.33 42.50 10.84
C SER A 456 1.12 42.86 9.58
N LYS A 457 2.01 42.00 9.08
CA LYS A 457 2.74 42.21 7.82
C LYS A 457 1.93 41.85 6.58
N ALA A 458 0.76 41.23 6.72
CA ALA A 458 -0.10 40.88 5.60
C ALA A 458 -0.83 42.13 5.05
N PRO A 459 -0.67 42.48 3.77
CA PRO A 459 -1.37 43.61 3.18
C PRO A 459 -2.89 43.35 3.11
N THR A 460 -3.70 44.27 3.64
CA THR A 460 -5.17 44.20 3.55
C THR A 460 -5.68 44.26 2.10
N SER A 461 -4.95 44.96 1.23
CA SER A 461 -5.23 45.01 -0.21
C SER A 461 -5.08 43.65 -0.90
N PHE A 462 -4.12 42.83 -0.47
CA PHE A 462 -3.95 41.47 -0.98
C PHE A 462 -5.14 40.59 -0.58
N SER A 463 -5.54 40.66 0.70
CA SER A 463 -6.69 39.94 1.23
C SER A 463 -8.00 40.32 0.53
N ALA A 464 -8.28 41.61 0.37
CA ALA A 464 -9.47 42.12 -0.30
C ALA A 464 -9.52 41.64 -1.76
N ARG A 465 -8.39 41.73 -2.48
CA ARG A 465 -8.28 41.25 -3.86
C ARG A 465 -8.47 39.73 -3.96
N SER A 466 -7.87 38.97 -3.04
CA SER A 466 -8.01 37.50 -3.03
C SER A 466 -9.48 37.12 -2.84
N LEU A 467 -10.17 37.73 -1.87
CA LEU A 467 -11.59 37.48 -1.65
C LEU A 467 -12.43 37.83 -2.88
N GLN A 468 -12.18 38.99 -3.50
CA GLN A 468 -12.87 39.40 -4.72
C GLN A 468 -12.67 38.38 -5.84
N VAL A 469 -11.43 37.98 -6.12
CA VAL A 469 -11.11 36.96 -7.14
C VAL A 469 -11.80 35.63 -6.82
N GLY A 470 -11.78 35.19 -5.56
CA GLY A 470 -12.46 33.96 -5.14
C GLY A 470 -13.97 33.99 -5.41
N CYS A 471 -14.63 35.11 -5.08
CA CYS A 471 -16.05 35.31 -5.33
C CYS A 471 -16.38 35.42 -6.82
N ASP A 472 -15.61 36.19 -7.59
CA ASP A 472 -15.85 36.41 -9.02
C ASP A 472 -15.73 35.09 -9.79
N HIS A 473 -14.69 34.28 -9.51
CA HIS A 473 -14.55 32.97 -10.14
C HIS A 473 -15.61 31.96 -9.66
N ALA A 474 -16.09 32.05 -8.42
CA ALA A 474 -17.19 31.21 -7.95
C ALA A 474 -18.50 31.50 -8.71
N ARG A 475 -18.79 32.78 -9.00
CA ARG A 475 -19.92 33.17 -9.86
C ARG A 475 -19.76 32.63 -11.28
N HIS A 476 -18.56 32.74 -11.84
CA HIS A 476 -18.29 32.20 -13.17
C HIS A 476 -18.44 30.67 -13.26
N ILE A 477 -18.14 29.91 -12.21
CA ILE A 477 -18.47 28.47 -12.18
C ILE A 477 -19.98 28.26 -12.32
N MET A 478 -20.79 29.03 -11.59
CA MET A 478 -22.25 28.93 -11.67
C MET A 478 -22.78 29.34 -13.05
N ASP A 479 -22.25 30.41 -13.63
CA ASP A 479 -22.61 30.83 -14.99
C ASP A 479 -22.29 29.73 -16.01
N VAL A 480 -21.12 29.10 -15.91
CA VAL A 480 -20.72 27.98 -16.79
C VAL A 480 -21.64 26.79 -16.65
N LEU A 481 -22.03 26.43 -15.42
CA LEU A 481 -22.96 25.32 -15.17
C LEU A 481 -24.38 25.63 -15.68
N ARG A 482 -24.83 26.88 -15.53
CA ARG A 482 -26.13 27.34 -16.03
C ARG A 482 -26.18 27.34 -17.56
N ASP A 483 -25.19 27.93 -18.22
CA ASP A 483 -25.10 27.96 -19.69
C ASP A 483 -25.05 26.53 -20.28
N ALA A 484 -24.33 25.61 -19.62
CA ALA A 484 -24.28 24.20 -20.01
C ALA A 484 -25.62 23.47 -19.80
N HIS A 485 -26.42 23.90 -18.83
CA HIS A 485 -27.74 23.32 -18.56
C HIS A 485 -28.80 23.81 -19.55
N GLU A 486 -28.86 25.11 -19.80
CA GLU A 486 -29.82 25.77 -20.70
C GLU A 486 -29.67 25.26 -22.14
N SER A 487 -28.45 24.95 -22.55
CA SER A 487 -28.15 24.40 -23.87
C SER A 487 -28.40 22.90 -24.03
N GLY A 488 -28.53 22.15 -22.93
CA GLY A 488 -28.81 20.72 -22.94
C GLY A 488 -30.30 20.37 -22.97
N SER A 489 -31.18 21.33 -22.68
CA SER A 489 -32.63 21.14 -22.50
C SER A 489 -33.40 21.85 -23.62
N SER A 490 -33.88 21.11 -24.61
CA SER A 490 -35.06 21.56 -25.37
C SER A 490 -36.27 21.42 -24.43
N HIS A 491 -36.99 22.53 -24.21
CA HIS A 491 -38.05 22.74 -23.23
C HIS A 491 -37.59 23.03 -21.79
N PHE A 492 -37.32 24.30 -21.50
CA PHE A 492 -38.09 25.07 -20.52
C PHE A 492 -37.75 26.56 -20.70
N GLU A 493 -38.71 27.36 -21.12
CA GLU A 493 -38.61 28.83 -21.01
C GLU A 493 -38.59 29.18 -19.52
N LEU A 494 -37.47 29.72 -19.03
CA LEU A 494 -37.49 30.52 -17.82
C LEU A 494 -37.12 31.95 -18.19
N GLN A 495 -38.09 32.82 -17.91
CA GLN A 495 -38.05 34.25 -18.16
C GLN A 495 -36.73 34.88 -17.72
N SER A 496 -36.23 35.76 -18.58
CA SER A 496 -35.16 36.70 -18.30
C SER A 496 -35.39 37.44 -16.97
N ALA A 497 -34.85 36.91 -15.88
CA ALA A 497 -34.72 37.65 -14.64
C ALA A 497 -33.60 38.67 -14.83
N THR A 498 -34.02 39.89 -15.14
CA THR A 498 -33.24 41.12 -15.20
C THR A 498 -32.08 41.14 -14.20
N ARG A 499 -30.87 41.33 -14.72
CA ARG A 499 -29.67 41.81 -14.00
C ARG A 499 -30.04 42.89 -12.98
N ARG A 500 -30.14 42.53 -11.70
CA ARG A 500 -30.01 43.45 -10.55
C ARG A 500 -29.37 42.68 -9.40
N GLN A 501 -28.27 43.24 -8.88
CA GLN A 501 -27.54 42.87 -7.66
C GLN A 501 -27.71 41.40 -7.18
N SER A 502 -26.85 40.49 -7.62
CA SER A 502 -26.93 39.07 -7.25
C SER A 502 -26.44 38.85 -5.81
N ASP A 503 -27.36 38.79 -4.86
CA ASP A 503 -27.10 38.40 -3.47
C ASP A 503 -26.45 37.02 -3.41
N ILE A 504 -25.47 36.83 -2.51
CA ILE A 504 -24.76 35.54 -2.29
C ILE A 504 -25.77 34.39 -2.04
N SER A 505 -26.93 34.69 -1.46
CA SER A 505 -28.03 33.74 -1.26
C SER A 505 -28.57 33.14 -2.56
N HIS A 506 -28.61 33.91 -3.66
CA HIS A 506 -29.09 33.39 -4.94
C HIS A 506 -28.20 32.26 -5.45
N TYR A 507 -26.89 32.48 -5.48
CA TYR A 507 -25.92 31.46 -5.92
C TYR A 507 -25.90 30.23 -5.01
N PHE A 508 -26.13 30.41 -3.71
CA PHE A 508 -26.25 29.29 -2.78
C PHE A 508 -27.45 28.40 -3.13
N ILE A 509 -28.62 29.00 -3.35
CA ILE A 509 -29.85 28.27 -3.71
C ILE A 509 -29.65 27.54 -5.05
N GLU A 510 -29.09 28.24 -6.05
CA GLU A 510 -28.81 27.70 -7.38
C GLU A 510 -27.81 26.52 -7.32
N SER A 511 -26.81 26.59 -6.45
CA SER A 511 -25.86 25.50 -6.20
C SER A 511 -26.54 24.28 -5.57
N LEU A 512 -27.39 24.50 -4.57
CA LEU A 512 -28.10 23.43 -3.87
C LEU A 512 -29.09 22.72 -4.79
N ASP A 513 -29.82 23.48 -5.60
CA ASP A 513 -30.76 22.98 -6.60
C ASP A 513 -30.04 22.15 -7.68
N SER A 514 -28.87 22.60 -8.12
CA SER A 514 -28.01 21.83 -9.03
C SER A 514 -27.54 20.51 -8.44
N LEU A 515 -27.11 20.49 -7.16
CA LEU A 515 -26.75 19.26 -6.47
C LEU A 515 -27.95 18.31 -6.28
N ARG A 516 -29.15 18.84 -5.98
CA ARG A 516 -30.38 18.05 -5.85
C ARG A 516 -30.83 17.43 -7.17
N ARG A 517 -30.63 18.13 -8.29
CA ARG A 517 -30.82 17.53 -9.63
C ARG A 517 -29.88 16.37 -9.86
N LEU A 518 -28.58 16.56 -9.57
CA LEU A 518 -27.57 15.51 -9.71
C LEU A 518 -27.79 14.33 -8.76
N ALA A 519 -28.35 14.58 -7.57
CA ALA A 519 -28.66 13.56 -6.57
C ALA A 519 -29.58 12.44 -7.10
N LYS A 520 -30.39 12.71 -8.13
CA LYS A 520 -31.23 11.70 -8.80
C LYS A 520 -30.42 10.55 -9.42
N LEU A 521 -29.19 10.84 -9.84
CA LEU A 521 -28.30 9.87 -10.53
C LEU A 521 -27.05 9.53 -9.70
N TRP A 522 -26.71 10.37 -8.72
CA TRP A 522 -25.42 10.35 -8.07
C TRP A 522 -25.54 10.50 -6.54
N VAL A 523 -25.27 9.41 -5.82
CA VAL A 523 -25.37 9.37 -4.34
C VAL A 523 -24.46 10.42 -3.67
N HIS A 524 -23.23 10.56 -4.15
CA HIS A 524 -22.31 11.57 -3.59
C HIS A 524 -22.83 13.01 -3.72
N ALA A 525 -23.59 13.34 -4.76
CA ALA A 525 -24.20 14.66 -4.92
C ALA A 525 -25.34 14.88 -3.91
N ALA A 526 -26.11 13.84 -3.60
CA ALA A 526 -27.10 13.87 -2.51
C ALA A 526 -26.43 14.16 -1.17
N ASN A 527 -25.32 13.46 -0.87
CA ASN A 527 -24.54 13.68 0.33
C ASN A 527 -24.02 15.13 0.42
N MET A 528 -23.49 15.65 -0.69
CA MET A 528 -23.02 17.04 -0.78
C MET A 528 -24.13 18.06 -0.54
N ALA A 529 -25.32 17.84 -1.09
CA ALA A 529 -26.47 18.72 -0.88
C ALA A 529 -26.87 18.80 0.60
N VAL A 530 -26.94 17.64 1.28
CA VAL A 530 -27.24 17.58 2.72
C VAL A 530 -26.19 18.34 3.53
N ARG A 531 -24.91 18.12 3.26
CA ARG A 531 -23.80 18.77 3.97
C ARG A 531 -23.78 20.28 3.74
N LEU A 532 -24.04 20.72 2.51
CA LEU A 532 -24.12 22.13 2.17
C LEU A 532 -25.29 22.81 2.91
N GLN A 533 -26.43 22.13 3.03
CA GLN A 533 -27.58 22.61 3.79
C GLN A 533 -27.30 22.66 5.30
N GLU A 534 -26.65 21.64 5.87
CA GLU A 534 -26.21 21.64 7.28
C GLU A 534 -25.24 22.79 7.57
N PHE A 535 -24.27 23.02 6.68
CA PHE A 535 -23.32 24.11 6.82
C PHE A 535 -23.98 25.49 6.75
N HIS A 536 -24.98 25.67 5.89
CA HIS A 536 -25.71 26.94 5.77
C HIS A 536 -26.34 27.39 7.10
N ASN A 537 -26.91 26.45 7.86
CA ASN A 537 -27.50 26.73 9.18
C ASN A 537 -26.48 27.31 10.18
N MET A 538 -25.20 27.00 10.00
CA MET A 538 -24.09 27.45 10.85
C MET A 538 -23.32 28.62 10.23
N SER A 539 -23.66 29.05 9.02
CA SER A 539 -22.85 29.98 8.21
C SER A 539 -22.69 31.37 8.85
N HIS A 540 -23.65 31.82 9.65
CA HIS A 540 -23.59 33.07 10.41
C HIS A 540 -22.37 33.17 11.34
N GLN A 541 -21.87 32.03 11.84
CA GLN A 541 -20.69 31.96 12.71
C GLN A 541 -19.40 32.29 11.96
N PHE A 542 -19.42 32.25 10.63
CA PHE A 542 -18.26 32.43 9.75
C PHE A 542 -18.29 33.73 8.96
N ALA A 543 -19.24 34.64 9.23
CA ALA A 543 -19.37 35.90 8.52
C ALA A 543 -18.08 36.75 8.55
N SER A 544 -17.32 36.70 9.66
CA SER A 544 -16.03 37.39 9.81
C SER A 544 -14.93 36.91 8.85
N LEU A 545 -15.08 35.75 8.21
CA LEU A 545 -14.14 35.27 7.18
C LEU A 545 -14.24 36.08 5.88
N LEU A 546 -15.36 36.77 5.67
CA LEU A 546 -15.61 37.59 4.48
C LEU A 546 -15.19 39.05 4.67
N ASP A 547 -14.78 39.45 5.88
CA ASP A 547 -14.25 40.78 6.14
C ASP A 547 -12.71 40.79 5.92
N PRO A 548 -12.20 41.53 4.91
CA PRO A 548 -10.77 41.62 4.63
C PRO A 548 -9.93 42.20 5.77
N THR A 549 -10.56 42.93 6.71
CA THR A 549 -9.90 43.54 7.87
C THR A 549 -9.86 42.62 9.08
N CYS A 550 -10.80 41.68 9.18
CA CYS A 550 -10.97 40.75 10.30
C CYS A 550 -10.27 39.39 10.08
N LEU A 551 -9.40 39.28 9.06
CA LEU A 551 -8.71 38.03 8.70
C LEU A 551 -7.69 37.52 9.75
N MET A 552 -7.47 38.25 10.84
CA MET A 552 -6.42 37.97 11.83
C MET A 552 -6.92 37.37 13.16
N GLU A 553 -8.23 37.38 13.43
CA GLU A 553 -8.81 36.77 14.64
C GLU A 553 -8.65 35.24 14.67
N ASP A 554 -8.54 34.63 15.85
CA ASP A 554 -8.40 33.18 15.94
C ASP A 554 -9.76 32.49 15.77
N VAL A 555 -9.88 31.64 14.74
CA VAL A 555 -11.00 30.70 14.60
C VAL A 555 -10.76 29.52 15.53
N ASP A 556 -11.77 29.14 16.31
CA ASP A 556 -11.64 28.02 17.23
C ASP A 556 -11.33 26.71 16.47
N PRO A 557 -10.59 25.76 17.08
CA PRO A 557 -10.18 24.54 16.38
C PRO A 557 -11.33 23.67 15.84
N ALA A 558 -12.51 23.72 16.46
CA ALA A 558 -13.66 22.92 16.02
C ALA A 558 -14.28 23.51 14.75
N SER A 559 -14.45 24.84 14.71
CA SER A 559 -14.83 25.59 13.53
C SER A 559 -13.84 25.43 12.38
N GLN A 560 -12.53 25.38 12.66
CA GLN A 560 -11.53 25.11 11.63
C GLN A 560 -11.69 23.71 11.01
N GLU A 561 -11.93 22.69 11.83
CA GLU A 561 -12.18 21.33 11.34
C GLU A 561 -13.47 21.23 10.52
N LEU A 562 -14.53 21.95 10.92
CA LEU A 562 -15.76 22.06 10.13
C LEU A 562 -15.48 22.70 8.76
N LEU A 563 -14.76 23.82 8.70
CA LEU A 563 -14.42 24.47 7.43
C LEU A 563 -13.53 23.58 6.54
N TRP A 564 -12.60 22.82 7.13
CA TRP A 564 -11.83 21.83 6.38
C TRP A 564 -12.70 20.73 5.77
N SER A 565 -13.75 20.29 6.48
CA SER A 565 -14.67 19.27 5.98
C SER A 565 -15.48 19.74 4.77
N MET A 566 -15.70 21.05 4.63
CA MET A 566 -16.41 21.67 3.50
C MET A 566 -15.53 21.92 2.26
N ILE A 567 -14.21 21.71 2.37
CA ILE A 567 -13.26 21.89 1.26
C ILE A 567 -12.66 20.55 0.83
N ASP A 568 -12.81 19.50 1.64
CA ASP A 568 -12.38 18.15 1.31
C ASP A 568 -13.47 17.42 0.50
N TYR A 569 -13.21 17.26 -0.81
CA TYR A 569 -14.14 16.62 -1.75
C TYR A 569 -14.58 15.23 -1.28
N GLY A 570 -13.65 14.50 -0.65
CA GLY A 570 -13.92 13.15 -0.16
C GLY A 570 -14.67 13.07 1.17
N ILE A 571 -14.73 14.16 1.95
CA ILE A 571 -15.60 14.24 3.12
C ILE A 571 -16.99 14.71 2.72
N LEU A 572 -17.07 15.65 1.78
CA LEU A 572 -18.32 16.17 1.22
C LEU A 572 -19.15 15.10 0.50
N GLY A 573 -18.51 14.23 -0.27
CA GLY A 573 -19.20 13.15 -1.00
C GLY A 573 -19.50 11.88 -0.18
N ALA A 574 -18.97 11.77 1.04
CA ALA A 574 -19.16 10.59 1.89
C ALA A 574 -20.49 10.63 2.65
N ASP A 575 -20.97 9.45 3.06
CA ASP A 575 -22.21 9.30 3.83
C ASP A 575 -22.20 10.22 5.09
N PRO A 576 -23.15 11.18 5.20
CA PRO A 576 -23.34 12.04 6.36
C PRO A 576 -23.41 11.30 7.70
N ASN A 577 -24.00 10.09 7.72
CA ASN A 577 -24.17 9.32 8.95
C ASN A 577 -22.87 8.69 9.45
N GLN A 578 -21.98 8.30 8.53
CA GLN A 578 -20.70 7.67 8.87
C GLN A 578 -19.63 8.69 9.26
N LYS A 579 -19.71 9.92 8.72
CA LYS A 579 -18.76 11.02 8.98
C LYS A 579 -19.52 12.33 9.22
N PRO A 580 -20.14 12.53 10.40
CA PRO A 580 -20.90 13.75 10.66
C PRO A 580 -19.99 14.99 10.68
N LEU A 581 -20.51 16.14 10.24
CA LEU A 581 -19.82 17.44 10.27
C LEU A 581 -19.47 17.88 11.70
N THR A 582 -20.24 17.44 12.69
CA THR A 582 -20.03 17.72 14.11
C THR A 582 -20.06 16.43 14.93
N PRO A 583 -19.17 16.25 15.92
CA PRO A 583 -19.33 15.17 16.90
C PRO A 583 -20.61 15.40 17.70
N ARG A 584 -21.47 14.37 17.83
CA ARG A 584 -22.80 14.39 18.49
C ARG A 584 -22.86 14.96 19.93
N ASN A 585 -21.75 15.38 20.53
CA ASN A 585 -21.65 15.80 21.93
C ASN A 585 -21.41 17.31 22.16
N THR A 586 -21.50 18.15 21.12
CA THR A 586 -21.41 19.62 21.26
C THR A 586 -22.61 20.28 20.58
N ILE A 587 -23.75 20.26 21.27
CA ILE A 587 -24.85 21.21 21.04
C ILE A 587 -24.88 22.12 22.27
N PRO A 588 -24.26 23.31 22.26
CA PRO A 588 -24.69 24.38 23.15
C PRO A 588 -26.06 24.85 22.66
N ASN A 589 -26.98 25.09 23.60
CA ASN A 589 -28.33 25.61 23.36
C ASN A 589 -28.38 26.66 22.24
N LEU A 590 -29.04 26.33 21.11
CA LEU A 590 -29.30 27.31 20.05
C LEU A 590 -30.24 28.39 20.61
N GLN A 591 -29.75 29.63 20.69
CA GLN A 591 -30.62 30.80 20.71
C GLN A 591 -31.17 31.02 19.30
N THR A 592 -32.47 31.27 19.19
CA THR A 592 -33.16 31.66 17.97
C THR A 592 -32.55 32.93 17.36
N PRO A 593 -32.53 33.07 16.02
CA PRO A 593 -31.75 34.10 15.33
C PRO A 593 -32.29 35.50 15.62
N SER A 594 -31.39 36.42 15.99
CA SER A 594 -31.64 37.86 15.86
C SER A 594 -31.52 38.27 14.38
N SER A 595 -32.41 39.16 13.96
CA SER A 595 -32.80 39.62 12.62
C SER A 595 -31.73 40.22 11.69
N GLY A 596 -30.54 39.61 11.59
CA GLY A 596 -29.43 40.09 10.76
C GLY A 596 -28.77 39.05 9.85
N ALA A 597 -29.21 37.79 9.87
CA ALA A 597 -28.72 36.76 8.95
C ALA A 597 -29.67 36.63 7.75
N LEU A 598 -29.10 36.49 6.54
CA LEU A 598 -29.83 36.40 5.27
C LEU A 598 -31.04 35.44 5.34
N GLY A 599 -32.23 36.03 5.38
CA GLY A 599 -33.50 35.42 4.95
C GLY A 599 -34.16 34.41 5.88
N SER A 600 -34.68 34.83 7.03
CA SER A 600 -35.62 34.04 7.84
C SER A 600 -36.94 33.72 7.11
N ASP A 601 -37.33 34.55 6.15
CA ASP A 601 -38.69 34.54 5.58
C ASP A 601 -38.86 33.54 4.42
N ILE A 602 -37.76 32.96 3.93
CA ILE A 602 -37.77 31.98 2.83
C ILE A 602 -37.96 30.55 3.37
N LEU A 603 -37.51 30.27 4.60
CA LEU A 603 -37.59 28.94 5.19
C LEU A 603 -39.04 28.56 5.56
N GLU A 604 -39.84 29.51 6.06
CA GLU A 604 -41.21 29.25 6.53
C GLU A 604 -42.14 28.81 5.38
N ASN A 605 -41.93 29.35 4.18
CA ASN A 605 -42.64 28.93 2.97
C ASN A 605 -42.13 27.60 2.38
N MET A 606 -40.84 27.26 2.58
CA MET A 606 -40.24 26.02 2.08
C MET A 606 -40.49 24.82 3.02
N GLN A 607 -40.67 25.07 4.31
CA GLN A 607 -40.96 24.06 5.34
C GLN A 607 -42.36 23.46 5.18
N LEU A 608 -43.33 24.26 4.71
CA LEU A 608 -44.70 23.83 4.43
C LEU A 608 -44.82 22.93 3.19
N GLN A 609 -43.91 23.02 2.21
CA GLN A 609 -43.81 22.04 1.11
C GLN A 609 -43.10 20.75 1.54
N PHE A 610 -42.18 20.84 2.51
CA PHE A 610 -41.36 19.73 3.00
C PHE A 610 -42.13 18.70 3.85
N GLU A 611 -43.20 19.10 4.54
CA GLU A 611 -44.02 18.19 5.36
C GLU A 611 -44.94 17.26 4.54
N ASN A 612 -45.18 17.56 3.26
CA ASN A 612 -46.04 16.74 2.40
C ASN A 612 -45.29 15.72 1.53
N GLU A 613 -44.01 15.92 1.19
CA GLU A 613 -43.25 14.97 0.34
C GLU A 613 -42.38 13.97 1.13
N ASN A 614 -42.06 14.23 2.40
CA ASN A 614 -41.22 13.33 3.22
C ASN A 614 -42.00 12.25 4.01
N ARG A 615 -43.33 12.19 3.90
CA ARG A 615 -44.13 11.17 4.59
C ARG A 615 -44.10 9.78 3.93
N ASP A 616 -43.59 9.66 2.71
CA ASP A 616 -43.60 8.37 1.97
C ASP A 616 -42.23 7.72 1.76
N ILE A 617 -41.13 8.29 2.28
CA ILE A 617 -39.77 7.71 2.09
C ILE A 617 -39.27 6.93 3.32
N PHE A 618 -39.90 7.06 4.50
CA PHE A 618 -39.43 6.44 5.75
C PHE A 618 -40.45 5.58 6.52
N THR A 619 -41.61 5.26 5.95
CA THR A 619 -42.59 4.35 6.55
C THR A 619 -42.24 2.89 6.26
N GLY A 620 -41.23 2.37 6.96
CA GLY A 620 -40.83 0.98 6.76
C GLY A 620 -39.79 0.36 7.70
N LEU A 621 -39.61 0.82 8.94
CA LEU A 621 -38.79 0.07 9.92
C LEU A 621 -39.38 0.15 11.34
N THR A 622 -40.04 -0.92 11.77
CA THR A 622 -40.54 -1.14 13.14
C THR A 622 -39.44 -1.55 14.14
N PRO A 623 -39.71 -1.42 15.45
CA PRO A 623 -38.70 -1.45 16.51
C PRO A 623 -38.59 -2.82 17.18
N THR A 624 -37.39 -3.42 17.23
CA THR A 624 -36.94 -4.28 18.36
C THR A 624 -35.49 -4.73 18.12
N MET A 625 -34.59 -4.35 19.02
CA MET A 625 -33.83 -5.28 19.87
C MET A 625 -32.68 -4.51 20.54
N ARG A 626 -32.87 -4.23 21.82
CA ARG A 626 -31.81 -3.82 22.75
C ARG A 626 -30.77 -4.94 22.82
N LEU A 627 -29.49 -4.61 22.61
CA LEU A 627 -28.37 -5.50 22.92
C LEU A 627 -27.82 -5.23 24.33
N ASN A 628 -27.45 -6.33 24.98
CA ASN A 628 -27.22 -6.52 26.40
C ASN A 628 -25.96 -5.80 26.94
N GLU A 629 -26.00 -5.43 28.22
CA GLU A 629 -24.95 -4.70 28.95
C GLU A 629 -23.61 -5.44 29.15
N ALA A 630 -23.40 -6.61 28.54
CA ALA A 630 -22.15 -7.36 28.67
C ALA A 630 -21.04 -6.86 27.73
N GLU A 631 -21.37 -6.27 26.58
CA GLU A 631 -20.37 -5.80 25.59
C GLU A 631 -19.88 -4.36 25.85
N LYS A 632 -20.55 -3.60 26.74
CA LYS A 632 -20.13 -2.26 27.15
C LYS A 632 -18.89 -2.26 28.06
N LYS A 633 -18.44 -3.42 28.54
CA LYS A 633 -17.36 -3.51 29.53
C LYS A 633 -15.95 -3.57 28.90
N ASP A 634 -15.80 -4.15 27.71
CA ASP A 634 -14.49 -4.29 27.07
C ASP A 634 -14.03 -3.04 26.30
N MET A 635 -14.98 -2.23 25.79
CA MET A 635 -14.65 -0.97 25.13
C MET A 635 -14.20 0.15 26.11
N LYS A 636 -14.41 -0.04 27.41
CA LYS A 636 -14.00 0.88 28.49
C LYS A 636 -12.59 0.61 29.04
N ALA A 637 -11.94 -0.48 28.63
CA ALA A 637 -10.56 -0.79 29.04
C ALA A 637 -9.51 -0.09 28.14
N HIS A 638 -9.84 0.19 26.88
CA HIS A 638 -8.94 0.87 25.93
C HIS A 638 -8.89 2.41 26.10
N SER A 639 -9.89 3.01 26.75
CA SER A 639 -9.98 4.46 26.93
C SER A 639 -9.16 5.00 28.11
N ARG A 640 -8.56 4.15 28.95
CA ARG A 640 -7.79 4.57 30.14
C ARG A 640 -6.27 4.70 29.93
N LEU A 641 -5.74 4.30 28.77
CA LEU A 641 -4.31 4.47 28.42
C LEU A 641 -4.02 5.76 27.63
N LEU A 642 -5.05 6.54 27.27
CA LEU A 642 -4.95 7.77 26.49
C LEU A 642 -5.07 9.07 27.31
N THR A 643 -5.20 8.97 28.64
CA THR A 643 -5.26 10.12 29.55
C THR A 643 -3.90 10.36 30.21
N LEU A 644 -2.98 11.00 29.49
CA LEU A 644 -1.84 11.72 30.09
C LEU A 644 -2.00 13.24 29.81
N PRO A 645 -1.53 14.13 30.70
CA PRO A 645 -1.88 15.56 30.70
C PRO A 645 -1.31 16.35 29.51
N ARG A 646 -1.92 17.51 29.24
CA ARG A 646 -1.82 18.41 28.07
C ARG A 646 -0.44 19.04 27.76
N ASP A 647 0.63 18.75 28.49
CA ASP A 647 1.85 19.59 28.45
C ASP A 647 2.85 19.28 27.31
N ASN A 648 2.50 18.46 26.32
CA ASN A 648 3.43 18.03 25.26
C ASN A 648 2.87 18.18 23.82
N LEU A 649 2.13 19.27 23.53
CA LEU A 649 1.61 19.57 22.18
C LEU A 649 2.74 19.84 21.15
N ILE A 650 3.81 20.51 21.58
CA ILE A 650 5.00 20.80 20.73
C ILE A 650 5.82 19.55 20.42
N ILE A 651 5.62 18.49 21.22
CA ILE A 651 6.25 17.20 21.00
C ILE A 651 5.50 16.40 19.92
N ARG A 652 4.16 16.48 19.91
CA ARG A 652 3.32 15.86 18.87
C ARG A 652 3.52 16.48 17.48
N LEU A 653 3.74 17.80 17.42
CA LEU A 653 3.96 18.52 16.16
C LEU A 653 5.37 18.29 15.55
N GLU A 654 6.40 18.06 16.38
CA GLU A 654 7.74 17.72 15.88
C GLU A 654 7.83 16.27 15.39
N LEU A 655 7.09 15.34 16.01
CA LEU A 655 7.03 13.93 15.62
C LEU A 655 6.46 13.72 14.20
N THR A 656 5.39 14.43 13.85
CA THR A 656 4.78 14.34 12.51
C THR A 656 5.63 15.00 11.42
N VAL A 657 6.42 16.02 11.76
CA VAL A 657 7.30 16.71 10.81
C VAL A 657 8.66 16.00 10.63
N MET A 658 9.14 15.24 11.63
CA MET A 658 10.37 14.45 11.52
C MET A 658 10.18 13.11 10.80
N ALA A 659 8.96 12.57 10.76
CA ALA A 659 8.63 11.36 9.99
C ALA A 659 8.69 11.54 8.46
N GLY A 660 8.66 12.79 7.97
CA GLY A 660 8.71 13.12 6.54
C GLY A 660 10.09 13.49 5.97
N LYS A 661 11.17 13.45 6.77
CA LYS A 661 12.54 13.69 6.29
C LYS A 661 13.26 12.37 6.06
N GLN A 662 13.95 12.25 4.92
CA GLN A 662 14.83 11.13 4.56
C GLN A 662 15.72 10.78 5.76
N GLN A 663 15.40 9.66 6.41
CA GLN A 663 15.96 9.29 7.70
C GLN A 663 17.43 8.93 7.55
N SER A 664 18.28 9.46 8.43
CA SER A 664 19.66 8.96 8.58
C SER A 664 19.59 7.46 8.92
N PRO A 665 20.30 6.56 8.21
CA PRO A 665 20.31 5.12 8.45
C PRO A 665 20.59 4.77 9.93
N TRP A 666 21.34 5.63 10.61
CA TRP A 666 21.71 5.48 12.01
C TRP A 666 20.54 5.60 12.99
N ASN A 667 19.51 6.39 12.67
CA ASN A 667 18.36 6.55 13.57
C ASN A 667 17.54 5.26 13.68
N GLY A 668 17.37 4.55 12.55
CA GLY A 668 16.71 3.24 12.52
C GLY A 668 17.52 2.15 13.25
N VAL A 669 18.85 2.23 13.21
CA VAL A 669 19.73 1.31 13.96
C VAL A 669 19.61 1.55 15.47
N VAL A 670 19.59 2.80 15.92
CA VAL A 670 19.48 3.14 17.35
C VAL A 670 18.10 2.77 17.91
N SER A 671 17.02 3.06 17.18
CA SER A 671 15.67 2.66 17.61
C SER A 671 15.52 1.14 17.64
N GLY A 672 15.99 0.45 16.59
CA GLY A 672 16.01 -1.01 16.52
C GLY A 672 16.81 -1.64 17.66
N THR A 673 18.01 -1.11 17.96
CA THR A 673 18.86 -1.60 19.05
C THR A 673 18.19 -1.39 20.41
N THR A 674 17.54 -0.25 20.62
CA THR A 674 16.80 0.05 21.86
C THR A 674 15.61 -0.90 22.05
N ALA A 675 14.85 -1.19 20.98
CA ALA A 675 13.78 -2.18 21.01
C ALA A 675 14.28 -3.58 21.36
N VAL A 676 15.42 -4.00 20.78
CA VAL A 676 16.02 -5.31 21.08
C VAL A 676 16.47 -5.38 22.53
N ILE A 677 17.07 -4.33 23.08
CA ILE A 677 17.48 -4.29 24.50
C ILE A 677 16.26 -4.41 25.42
N LEU A 678 15.19 -3.66 25.16
CA LEU A 678 13.95 -3.72 25.94
C LEU A 678 13.28 -5.10 25.87
N ALA A 679 13.20 -5.69 24.67
CA ALA A 679 12.71 -7.05 24.49
C ALA A 679 13.58 -8.07 25.24
N ASN A 680 14.91 -7.89 25.21
CA ASN A 680 15.84 -8.76 25.91
C ASN A 680 15.65 -8.68 27.42
N ILE A 681 15.42 -7.48 28.00
CA ILE A 681 15.13 -7.31 29.43
C ILE A 681 13.84 -8.06 29.82
N LEU A 682 12.78 -7.94 29.02
CA LEU A 682 11.50 -8.60 29.32
C LEU A 682 11.60 -10.14 29.25
N VAL A 683 12.37 -10.66 28.29
CA VAL A 683 12.49 -12.11 28.05
C VAL A 683 13.68 -12.73 28.80
N TYR A 684 14.48 -11.92 29.49
CA TYR A 684 15.71 -12.36 30.16
C TYR A 684 15.55 -13.55 31.12
N PRO A 685 14.45 -13.69 31.90
CA PRO A 685 14.24 -14.87 32.73
C PRO A 685 14.29 -16.19 31.95
N LEU A 686 13.78 -16.21 30.71
CA LEU A 686 13.85 -17.39 29.84
C LEU A 686 15.27 -17.66 29.34
N ASP A 687 16.12 -16.64 29.23
CA ASP A 687 17.53 -16.81 28.88
C ASP A 687 18.32 -17.49 29.99
N ILE A 688 18.13 -17.07 31.24
CA ILE A 688 18.78 -17.75 32.37
C ILE A 688 18.34 -19.22 32.43
N VAL A 689 17.04 -19.47 32.35
CA VAL A 689 16.48 -20.83 32.42
C VAL A 689 17.05 -21.70 31.30
N LYS A 690 17.05 -21.17 30.07
CA LYS A 690 17.66 -21.83 28.91
C LYS A 690 19.13 -22.16 29.19
N MET A 691 19.93 -21.19 29.60
CA MET A 691 21.38 -21.37 29.76
C MET A 691 21.73 -22.33 30.90
N ARG A 692 21.04 -22.26 32.03
CA ARG A 692 21.21 -23.21 33.14
C ARG A 692 20.83 -24.64 32.73
N LEU A 693 19.71 -24.82 32.02
CA LEU A 693 19.33 -26.13 31.46
C LEU A 693 20.32 -26.65 30.42
N GLN A 694 20.93 -25.76 29.62
CA GLN A 694 21.91 -26.14 28.59
C GLN A 694 23.26 -26.54 29.15
N VAL A 695 23.65 -25.99 30.30
CA VAL A 695 24.96 -26.25 30.91
C VAL A 695 24.91 -27.35 31.99
N GLN A 696 23.73 -27.59 32.59
CA GLN A 696 23.54 -28.65 33.56
C GLN A 696 23.86 -30.02 32.95
N VAL A 697 24.69 -30.80 33.66
CA VAL A 697 25.01 -32.19 33.34
C VAL A 697 24.31 -33.09 34.34
N GLN A 698 23.54 -34.07 33.88
CA GLN A 698 22.93 -35.06 34.77
C GLN A 698 24.00 -36.06 35.23
N ARG A 699 24.16 -36.25 36.55
CA ARG A 699 24.98 -37.36 37.06
C ARG A 699 24.17 -38.65 36.88
N THR A 700 24.60 -39.50 35.95
CA THR A 700 24.17 -40.90 35.95
C THR A 700 24.77 -41.53 37.21
N TYR A 701 23.90 -41.82 38.16
CA TYR A 701 24.21 -42.51 39.40
C TYR A 701 24.77 -43.90 39.04
N GLN A 702 26.08 -44.09 39.18
CA GLN A 702 26.64 -45.43 39.36
C GLN A 702 26.16 -45.94 40.73
N GLN A 703 24.98 -46.58 40.74
CA GLN A 703 24.65 -47.50 41.82
C GLN A 703 25.38 -48.81 41.53
N GLY A 704 26.43 -49.10 42.29
CA GLY A 704 27.13 -50.37 42.21
C GLY A 704 28.39 -50.45 43.05
N LYS A 705 28.23 -50.63 44.38
CA LYS A 705 29.24 -50.99 45.40
C LYS A 705 30.25 -49.86 45.71
N CYS A 706 30.40 -49.35 46.94
CA CYS A 706 30.59 -50.04 48.21
C CYS A 706 29.96 -49.26 49.38
N ALA A 707 29.51 -50.01 50.39
CA ALA A 707 29.17 -49.51 51.72
C ALA A 707 30.44 -49.12 52.49
N GLY A 708 30.36 -48.05 53.29
CA GLY A 708 31.32 -47.80 54.37
C GLY A 708 31.71 -46.33 54.57
N TYR A 709 31.35 -45.83 55.76
CA TYR A 709 31.91 -44.69 56.50
C TYR A 709 31.30 -43.28 56.36
N GLU A 710 31.04 -42.71 57.54
CA GLU A 710 30.26 -41.52 57.87
C GLU A 710 31.02 -40.17 57.76
N ASN A 711 30.22 -39.10 57.81
CA ASN A 711 30.50 -37.74 58.33
C ASN A 711 31.37 -36.79 57.51
N HIS A 712 30.73 -35.81 56.85
CA HIS A 712 30.78 -34.40 57.28
C HIS A 712 29.83 -33.51 56.45
N HIS A 713 29.23 -32.55 57.14
CA HIS A 713 28.50 -31.40 56.60
C HIS A 713 29.17 -30.78 55.35
N ASP A 714 28.50 -30.84 54.20
CA ASP A 714 28.40 -29.65 53.35
C ASP A 714 27.09 -29.67 52.53
N THR A 715 26.23 -28.73 52.87
CA THR A 715 24.94 -28.45 52.23
C THR A 715 25.17 -27.76 50.89
N THR A 716 25.42 -28.52 49.83
CA THR A 716 25.21 -28.03 48.45
C THR A 716 24.43 -29.06 47.66
N LYS A 717 23.09 -29.00 47.75
CA LYS A 717 22.22 -29.69 46.79
C LYS A 717 22.55 -29.13 45.40
N ASP A 718 23.29 -29.88 44.59
CA ASP A 718 23.46 -29.59 43.16
C ASP A 718 22.06 -29.43 42.55
N THR A 719 21.68 -28.20 42.19
CA THR A 719 20.33 -27.88 41.74
C THR A 719 20.08 -28.42 40.34
N HIS A 720 19.58 -29.65 40.28
CA HIS A 720 19.13 -30.27 39.05
C HIS A 720 17.72 -29.78 38.70
N TYR A 721 17.59 -29.12 37.56
CA TYR A 721 16.31 -28.71 36.98
C TYR A 721 15.78 -29.80 36.05
N ASN A 722 14.52 -30.19 36.22
CA ASN A 722 13.89 -31.17 35.34
C ASN A 722 13.35 -30.49 34.07
N ASN A 723 12.61 -29.40 34.27
CA ASN A 723 11.88 -28.69 33.22
C ASN A 723 12.08 -27.17 33.35
N ALA A 724 11.69 -26.40 32.32
CA ALA A 724 11.78 -24.94 32.35
C ALA A 724 10.95 -24.31 33.50
N ALA A 725 9.75 -24.82 33.76
CA ALA A 725 8.91 -24.34 34.87
C ALA A 725 9.56 -24.61 36.24
N ASP A 726 10.07 -25.83 36.44
CA ASP A 726 10.79 -26.23 37.67
C ASP A 726 12.03 -25.34 37.89
N ALA A 727 12.76 -25.00 36.82
CA ALA A 727 13.86 -24.04 36.88
C ALA A 727 13.41 -22.65 37.34
N ILE A 728 12.34 -22.10 36.77
CA ILE A 728 11.82 -20.77 37.16
C ILE A 728 11.43 -20.76 38.64
N PHE A 729 10.63 -21.73 39.08
CA PHE A 729 10.16 -21.79 40.46
C PHE A 729 11.29 -21.96 41.48
N ARG A 730 12.30 -22.79 41.18
CA ARG A 730 13.44 -22.98 42.08
C ARG A 730 14.35 -21.76 42.15
N ILE A 731 14.64 -21.13 41.02
CA ILE A 731 15.44 -19.90 40.99
C ILE A 731 14.73 -18.79 41.79
N LEU A 732 13.41 -18.66 41.64
CA LEU A 732 12.63 -17.71 42.43
C LEU A 732 12.64 -18.02 43.94
N ARG A 733 12.64 -19.30 44.31
CA ARG A 733 12.65 -19.73 45.71
C ARG A 733 14.02 -19.54 46.37
N GLU A 734 15.11 -19.77 45.64
CA GLU A 734 16.48 -19.75 46.16
C GLU A 734 17.13 -18.36 46.05
N ASP A 735 17.07 -17.74 44.88
CA ASP A 735 17.77 -16.49 44.55
C ASP A 735 16.82 -15.27 44.50
N GLY A 736 15.51 -15.49 44.67
CA GLY A 736 14.48 -14.47 44.49
C GLY A 736 14.38 -13.97 43.04
N VAL A 737 13.67 -12.85 42.86
CA VAL A 737 13.52 -12.20 41.53
C VAL A 737 14.88 -11.76 40.97
N SER A 738 15.83 -11.38 41.83
CA SER A 738 17.18 -10.98 41.44
C SER A 738 17.99 -12.13 40.81
N GLY A 739 17.64 -13.38 41.08
CA GLY A 739 18.24 -14.56 40.46
C GLY A 739 17.94 -14.68 38.97
N LEU A 740 16.70 -14.37 38.57
CA LEU A 740 16.24 -14.42 37.18
C LEU A 740 16.85 -13.33 36.28
N TYR A 741 17.56 -12.37 36.88
CA TYR A 741 18.23 -11.27 36.17
C TYR A 741 19.76 -11.24 36.36
N ASN A 742 20.35 -12.33 36.86
CA ASN A 742 21.79 -12.44 37.00
C ASN A 742 22.49 -12.46 35.63
N GLY A 743 23.45 -11.54 35.42
CA GLY A 743 24.16 -11.36 34.15
C GLY A 743 23.42 -10.48 33.13
N LEU A 744 22.34 -9.78 33.52
CA LEU A 744 21.58 -8.90 32.63
C LEU A 744 22.47 -7.82 32.00
N GLU A 745 23.33 -7.19 32.80
CA GLU A 745 24.24 -6.12 32.35
C GLU A 745 25.13 -6.57 31.20
N SER A 746 25.70 -7.77 31.28
CA SER A 746 26.54 -8.31 30.22
C SER A 746 25.78 -8.77 28.99
N SER A 747 24.53 -9.21 29.17
CA SER A 747 23.65 -9.54 28.06
C SER A 747 23.19 -8.29 27.30
N ILE A 748 22.90 -7.19 28.01
CA ILE A 748 22.56 -5.90 27.40
C ILE A 748 23.76 -5.37 26.63
N ALA A 749 24.94 -5.36 27.24
CA ALA A 749 26.18 -4.97 26.55
C ALA A 749 26.42 -5.84 25.31
N GLY A 750 26.26 -7.16 25.42
CA GLY A 750 26.40 -8.09 24.31
C GLY A 750 25.42 -7.83 23.18
N THR A 751 24.16 -7.56 23.52
CA THR A 751 23.08 -7.24 22.55
C THR A 751 23.36 -5.93 21.82
N ALA A 752 23.76 -4.89 22.56
CA ALA A 752 24.09 -3.59 21.99
C ALA A 752 25.30 -3.69 21.05
N SER A 753 26.38 -4.33 21.51
CA SER A 753 27.58 -4.55 20.70
C SER A 753 27.30 -5.40 19.46
N MET A 754 26.46 -6.43 19.58
CA MET A 754 26.11 -7.30 18.46
C MET A 754 25.32 -6.57 17.37
N ASN A 755 24.32 -5.79 17.76
CA ASN A 755 23.54 -5.01 16.79
C ASN A 755 24.43 -3.98 16.09
N PHE A 756 25.24 -3.22 16.84
CA PHE A 756 26.14 -2.23 16.26
C PHE A 756 27.16 -2.86 15.31
N ALA A 757 27.86 -3.91 15.74
CA ALA A 757 28.87 -4.60 14.95
C ALA A 757 28.26 -5.24 13.69
N TYR A 758 27.08 -5.84 13.79
CA TYR A 758 26.39 -6.42 12.63
C TYR A 758 26.10 -5.36 11.56
N PHE A 759 25.54 -4.21 11.94
CA PHE A 759 25.24 -3.15 10.98
C PHE A 759 26.51 -2.55 10.36
N TYR A 760 27.53 -2.27 11.18
CA TYR A 760 28.81 -1.75 10.71
C TYR A 760 29.47 -2.71 9.71
N TRP A 761 29.64 -3.98 10.07
CA TRP A 761 30.30 -4.95 9.22
C TRP A 761 29.48 -5.33 7.98
N SER A 762 28.15 -5.32 8.08
CA SER A 762 27.29 -5.52 6.91
C SER A 762 27.35 -4.33 5.95
N ALA A 763 27.50 -3.09 6.45
CA ALA A 763 27.71 -1.92 5.61
C ALA A 763 29.06 -1.99 4.89
N VAL A 764 30.13 -2.34 5.61
CA VAL A 764 31.47 -2.54 5.05
C VAL A 764 31.49 -3.66 4.00
N ALA A 765 30.82 -4.79 4.26
CA ALA A 765 30.73 -5.90 3.31
C ALA A 765 30.03 -5.48 2.01
N ARG A 766 28.96 -4.69 2.10
CA ARG A 766 28.24 -4.17 0.92
C ARG A 766 29.06 -3.13 0.15
N SER A 767 29.73 -2.20 0.84
CA SER A 767 30.58 -1.20 0.17
C SER A 767 31.77 -1.86 -0.54
N LEU A 768 32.37 -2.88 0.07
CA LEU A 768 33.44 -3.66 -0.56
C LEU A 768 32.93 -4.43 -1.78
N HIS A 769 31.75 -5.05 -1.68
CA HIS A 769 31.11 -5.73 -2.80
C HIS A 769 30.83 -4.78 -3.97
N GLN A 770 30.31 -3.58 -3.70
CA GLN A 770 30.07 -2.55 -4.70
C GLN A 770 31.38 -2.05 -5.33
N ALA A 771 32.42 -1.83 -4.54
CA ALA A 771 33.75 -1.44 -5.04
C ALA A 771 34.34 -2.52 -5.96
N ILE A 772 34.22 -3.80 -5.59
CA ILE A 772 34.68 -4.92 -6.42
C ILE A 772 33.89 -5.02 -7.73
N LEU A 773 32.56 -4.88 -7.71
CA LEU A 773 31.74 -4.87 -8.93
C LEU A 773 32.16 -3.74 -9.89
N HIS A 774 32.42 -2.55 -9.34
CA HIS A 774 32.83 -1.38 -10.12
C HIS A 774 34.27 -1.49 -10.64
N SER A 775 35.16 -2.19 -9.95
CA SER A 775 36.54 -2.45 -10.41
C SER A 775 36.63 -3.50 -11.52
N TYR A 776 35.61 -4.35 -11.69
CA TYR A 776 35.61 -5.47 -12.65
C TYR A 776 34.50 -5.42 -13.71
N ASP A 777 33.77 -4.29 -13.81
CA ASP A 777 32.71 -4.02 -14.80
C ASP A 777 31.66 -5.15 -14.93
N PHE A 778 31.21 -5.67 -13.78
CA PHE A 778 30.24 -6.76 -13.73
C PHE A 778 28.82 -6.23 -13.45
N SER A 779 27.83 -6.65 -14.25
CA SER A 779 26.43 -6.28 -14.07
C SER A 779 25.89 -6.79 -12.73
N ASP A 780 25.36 -5.89 -11.90
CA ASP A 780 24.77 -6.30 -10.62
C ASP A 780 23.50 -7.12 -10.85
N THR A 781 23.48 -8.35 -10.35
CA THR A 781 22.30 -9.22 -10.38
C THR A 781 21.64 -9.18 -9.00
N ASN A 782 20.41 -8.67 -8.92
CA ASN A 782 19.63 -8.54 -7.68
C ASN A 782 19.10 -9.91 -7.20
N SER A 783 20.00 -10.78 -6.71
CA SER A 783 19.63 -12.08 -6.14
C SER A 783 19.44 -11.97 -4.62
N ILE A 784 18.30 -12.45 -4.12
CA ILE A 784 18.00 -12.54 -2.68
C ILE A 784 19.09 -13.36 -1.94
N ILE A 785 19.67 -14.37 -2.59
CA ILE A 785 20.74 -15.20 -2.03
C ILE A 785 22.02 -14.38 -1.80
N LYS A 786 22.33 -13.43 -2.69
CA LYS A 786 23.48 -12.52 -2.57
C LYS A 786 23.30 -11.60 -1.37
N GLU A 787 22.13 -10.99 -1.20
CA GLU A 787 21.83 -10.12 -0.05
C GLU A 787 21.92 -10.87 1.28
N LEU A 788 21.39 -12.10 1.32
CA LEU A 788 21.51 -12.98 2.48
C LEU A 788 22.97 -13.37 2.77
N GLY A 789 23.77 -13.65 1.72
CA GLY A 789 25.20 -13.95 1.84
C GLY A 789 26.02 -12.78 2.37
N LEU A 790 25.77 -11.56 1.90
CA LEU A 790 26.42 -10.34 2.40
C LEU A 790 26.07 -10.08 3.88
N GLY A 791 24.81 -10.33 4.28
CA GLY A 791 24.41 -10.30 5.68
C GLY A 791 25.12 -11.34 6.54
N ALA A 792 25.31 -12.57 6.03
CA ALA A 792 26.06 -13.61 6.73
C ALA A 792 27.54 -13.23 6.93
N VAL A 793 28.20 -12.66 5.91
CA VAL A 793 29.58 -12.17 6.04
C VAL A 793 29.68 -11.09 7.12
N GLY A 794 28.75 -10.13 7.13
CA GLY A 794 28.67 -9.11 8.18
C GLY A 794 28.47 -9.71 9.57
N GLY A 795 27.61 -10.71 9.71
CA GLY A 795 27.38 -11.44 10.95
C GLY A 795 28.60 -12.24 11.44
N ALA A 796 29.37 -12.83 10.54
CA ALA A 796 30.61 -13.53 10.86
C ALA A 796 31.69 -12.58 11.37
N LEU A 797 31.88 -11.42 10.71
CA LEU A 797 32.84 -10.40 11.14
C LEU A 797 32.44 -9.78 12.49
N ALA A 798 31.15 -9.61 12.75
CA ALA A 798 30.66 -9.14 14.04
C ALA A 798 31.06 -10.04 15.21
N GLN A 799 31.20 -11.37 15.00
CA GLN A 799 31.62 -12.30 16.05
C GLN A 799 33.03 -12.01 16.60
N LEU A 800 33.90 -11.36 15.82
CA LEU A 800 35.25 -11.00 16.28
C LEU A 800 35.20 -10.08 17.51
N CYS A 801 34.24 -9.15 17.52
CA CYS A 801 34.07 -8.16 18.58
C CYS A 801 33.08 -8.61 19.65
N THR A 802 32.11 -9.47 19.31
CA THR A 802 30.97 -9.77 20.19
C THR A 802 31.13 -11.07 20.97
N ASN A 803 31.99 -11.99 20.52
CA ASN A 803 32.22 -13.26 21.20
C ASN A 803 32.78 -13.11 22.62
N PRO A 804 33.75 -12.20 22.91
CA PRO A 804 34.21 -11.95 24.29
C PRO A 804 33.09 -11.62 25.27
N ILE A 805 32.17 -10.76 24.87
CA ILE A 805 31.04 -10.35 25.70
C ILE A 805 30.07 -11.51 25.89
N ALA A 806 29.85 -12.32 24.85
CA ALA A 806 29.03 -13.52 24.93
C ALA A 806 29.58 -14.58 25.91
N VAL A 807 30.91 -14.76 25.96
CA VAL A 807 31.56 -15.65 26.94
C VAL A 807 31.36 -15.13 28.36
N ILE A 808 31.58 -13.84 28.60
CA ILE A 808 31.39 -13.22 29.92
C ILE A 808 29.94 -13.36 30.38
N SER A 809 28.99 -13.08 29.48
CA SER A 809 27.56 -13.20 29.79
C SER A 809 27.15 -14.63 30.11
N THR A 810 27.64 -15.60 29.33
CA THR A 810 27.38 -17.02 29.59
C THR A 810 27.93 -17.47 30.94
N ARG A 811 29.15 -17.05 31.31
CA ARG A 811 29.71 -17.35 32.64
C ARG A 811 28.86 -16.75 33.76
N GLN A 812 28.43 -15.50 33.65
CA GLN A 812 27.57 -14.88 34.66
C GLN A 812 26.19 -15.55 34.77
N GLN A 813 25.59 -15.95 33.65
CA GLN A 813 24.28 -16.62 33.61
C GLN A 813 24.30 -18.04 34.20
N THR A 814 25.45 -18.72 34.13
CA THR A 814 25.62 -20.12 34.53
C THR A 814 26.28 -20.29 35.90
N ARG A 815 26.66 -19.19 36.56
CA ARG A 815 27.16 -19.22 37.95
C ARG A 815 26.11 -19.83 38.89
N LYS A 816 26.60 -20.66 39.81
CA LYS A 816 25.79 -21.33 40.85
C LYS A 816 25.30 -20.30 41.88
N ALA A 817 24.13 -20.54 42.48
CA ALA A 817 23.53 -19.68 43.51
C ALA A 817 24.42 -19.46 44.75
N SER A 818 25.26 -20.45 45.07
CA SER A 818 26.21 -20.42 46.19
C SER A 818 27.41 -19.50 45.96
N GLU A 819 27.64 -19.04 44.73
CA GLU A 819 28.79 -18.19 44.39
C GLU A 819 28.41 -16.70 44.41
N LYS A 820 29.31 -15.85 44.94
CA LYS A 820 29.09 -14.40 45.02
C LYS A 820 28.89 -13.82 43.61
N LYS A 821 27.85 -12.99 43.44
CA LYS A 821 27.64 -12.22 42.21
C LYS A 821 28.84 -11.32 41.96
N ILE A 822 29.47 -11.45 40.79
CA ILE A 822 30.63 -10.66 40.39
C ILE A 822 30.33 -9.79 39.18
N SER A 823 30.95 -8.61 39.14
CA SER A 823 30.84 -7.67 38.02
C SER A 823 31.42 -8.26 36.71
N MET A 824 31.01 -7.69 35.58
CA MET A 824 31.52 -8.06 34.26
C MET A 824 33.06 -7.97 34.20
N TRP A 825 33.64 -6.90 34.74
CA TRP A 825 35.09 -6.69 34.76
C TRP A 825 35.82 -7.73 35.59
N ALA A 826 35.25 -8.10 36.74
CA ALA A 826 35.80 -9.16 37.59
C ALA A 826 35.74 -10.52 36.88
N THR A 827 34.65 -10.80 36.15
CA THR A 827 34.50 -12.02 35.34
C THR A 827 35.52 -12.06 34.20
N MET A 828 35.75 -10.93 33.51
CA MET A 828 36.78 -10.82 32.49
C MET A 828 38.18 -11.06 33.07
N LYS A 829 38.48 -10.49 34.23
CA LYS A 829 39.76 -10.69 34.92
C LYS A 829 39.97 -12.15 35.30
N GLU A 830 38.94 -12.81 35.82
CA GLU A 830 38.95 -14.24 36.15
C GLU A 830 39.19 -15.13 34.91
N ILE A 831 38.54 -14.83 33.77
CA ILE A 831 38.80 -15.54 32.51
C ILE A 831 40.25 -15.33 32.07
N SER A 832 40.73 -14.08 32.10
CA SER A 832 42.09 -13.74 31.68
C SER A 832 43.16 -14.35 32.58
N GLN A 833 42.84 -14.65 33.85
CA GLN A 833 43.75 -15.26 34.81
C GLN A 833 43.68 -16.79 34.81
N SER A 834 42.75 -17.39 34.04
CA SER A 834 42.65 -18.85 33.87
C SER A 834 43.73 -19.40 32.91
N GLU A 835 43.85 -20.73 32.82
CA GLU A 835 44.87 -21.41 32.01
C GLU A 835 44.89 -21.00 30.52
N ASP A 836 43.76 -20.52 29.99
CA ASP A 836 43.64 -20.08 28.58
C ASP A 836 44.06 -18.61 28.34
N GLY A 837 44.36 -17.87 29.41
CA GLY A 837 44.66 -16.44 29.35
C GLY A 837 43.57 -15.63 28.64
N TRP A 838 43.97 -14.62 27.88
CA TRP A 838 43.07 -13.76 27.09
C TRP A 838 42.30 -14.51 25.99
N THR A 839 42.84 -15.63 25.48
CA THR A 839 42.19 -16.42 24.43
C THR A 839 40.92 -17.14 24.92
N GLY A 840 40.77 -17.29 26.25
CA GLY A 840 39.56 -17.80 26.88
C GLY A 840 38.29 -17.00 26.53
N LEU A 841 38.43 -15.71 26.20
CA LEU A 841 37.33 -14.84 25.78
C LEU A 841 36.79 -15.19 24.36
N TRP A 842 37.57 -15.90 23.53
CA TRP A 842 37.15 -16.32 22.18
C TRP A 842 36.60 -17.76 22.13
N ARG A 843 36.29 -18.36 23.29
CA ARG A 843 35.67 -19.68 23.32
C ARG A 843 34.31 -19.71 22.62
N GLY A 844 34.09 -20.79 21.87
CA GLY A 844 32.90 -20.96 21.04
C GLY A 844 32.91 -20.19 19.71
N PHE A 845 33.97 -19.43 19.38
CA PHE A 845 34.02 -18.63 18.15
C PHE A 845 33.80 -19.46 16.87
N LYS A 846 34.47 -20.62 16.75
CA LYS A 846 34.27 -21.55 15.61
C LYS A 846 32.82 -21.99 15.47
N VAL A 847 32.15 -22.26 16.58
CA VAL A 847 30.73 -22.65 16.58
C VAL A 847 29.84 -21.48 16.19
N ASN A 848 30.16 -20.27 16.67
CA ASN A 848 29.42 -19.06 16.31
C ASN A 848 29.49 -18.74 14.82
N LEU A 849 30.64 -18.95 14.16
CA LEU A 849 30.77 -18.79 12.71
C LEU A 849 29.86 -19.76 11.94
N ILE A 850 29.79 -21.02 12.38
CA ILE A 850 28.89 -22.01 11.76
C ILE A 850 27.41 -21.61 11.99
N LEU A 851 27.09 -21.11 13.18
CA LEU A 851 25.72 -20.69 13.53
C LEU A 851 25.23 -19.45 12.75
N VAL A 852 26.11 -18.71 12.08
CA VAL A 852 25.70 -17.61 11.16
C VAL A 852 24.86 -18.14 9.98
N VAL A 853 24.92 -19.43 9.68
CA VAL A 853 24.12 -20.07 8.63
C VAL A 853 22.64 -20.24 9.03
N ASN A 854 22.28 -20.08 10.32
CA ASN A 854 20.90 -20.31 10.80
C ASN A 854 19.81 -19.47 10.07
N PRO A 855 19.99 -18.17 9.76
CA PRO A 855 19.04 -17.41 8.95
C PRO A 855 18.93 -17.94 7.50
N MET A 856 20.02 -18.46 6.92
CA MET A 856 20.00 -19.07 5.59
C MET A 856 19.15 -20.34 5.57
N ILE A 857 19.30 -21.20 6.60
CA ILE A 857 18.50 -22.41 6.76
C ILE A 857 17.03 -22.03 6.96
N THR A 858 16.75 -21.04 7.80
CA THR A 858 15.38 -20.55 8.04
C THR A 858 14.72 -20.11 6.75
N TYR A 859 15.41 -19.32 5.93
CA TYR A 859 14.89 -18.87 4.63
C TYR A 859 14.73 -20.02 3.62
N GLY A 860 15.70 -20.94 3.55
CA GLY A 860 15.62 -22.12 2.69
C GLY A 860 14.43 -23.01 3.04
N VAL A 861 14.22 -23.28 4.34
CA VAL A 861 13.06 -24.03 4.83
C VAL A 861 11.76 -23.28 4.56
N TYR A 862 11.72 -21.95 4.74
CA TYR A 862 10.55 -21.14 4.40
C TYR A 862 10.18 -21.27 2.93
N GLN A 863 11.15 -21.16 2.02
CA GLN A 863 10.90 -21.30 0.59
C GLN A 863 10.48 -22.72 0.22
N TRP A 864 11.06 -23.74 0.85
CA TRP A 864 10.67 -25.13 0.65
C TRP A 864 9.21 -25.37 1.08
N LEU A 865 8.85 -24.95 2.29
CA LEU A 865 7.48 -25.09 2.80
C LEU A 865 6.47 -24.27 1.98
N ARG A 866 6.84 -23.05 1.58
CA ARG A 866 6.00 -22.19 0.73
C ARG A 866 5.69 -22.85 -0.61
N ARG A 867 6.71 -23.40 -1.29
CA ARG A 867 6.52 -24.10 -2.58
C ARG A 867 5.61 -25.31 -2.44
N GLY A 868 5.76 -26.09 -1.36
CA GLY A 868 4.87 -27.21 -1.07
C GLY A 868 3.40 -26.79 -0.90
N LEU A 869 3.14 -25.69 -0.17
CA LEU A 869 1.78 -25.17 0.04
C LEU A 869 1.15 -24.57 -1.23
N VAL A 870 1.95 -23.92 -2.08
CA VAL A 870 1.50 -23.42 -3.38
C VAL A 870 1.17 -24.57 -4.35
N THR A 871 1.90 -25.69 -4.26
CA THR A 871 1.61 -26.92 -5.03
C THR A 871 0.28 -27.57 -4.59
N LEU A 872 -0.26 -27.19 -3.43
CA LEU A 872 -1.54 -27.63 -2.88
C LEU A 872 -2.70 -26.63 -3.14
N ASN A 873 -2.51 -25.62 -4.00
CA ASN A 873 -3.52 -24.61 -4.39
C ASN A 873 -4.19 -23.85 -3.21
N LYS A 874 -3.50 -23.68 -2.08
CA LYS A 874 -3.95 -22.78 -1.01
C LYS A 874 -3.38 -21.38 -1.22
N GLU A 875 -4.24 -20.37 -1.25
CA GLU A 875 -3.81 -18.99 -1.04
C GLU A 875 -3.34 -18.83 0.42
N LEU A 876 -2.14 -18.29 0.62
CA LEU A 876 -1.59 -18.08 1.96
C LEU A 876 -2.13 -16.77 2.55
N GLY A 877 -2.92 -16.87 3.61
CA GLY A 877 -3.33 -15.71 4.40
C GLY A 877 -2.18 -15.14 5.25
N PHE A 878 -2.44 -14.01 5.91
CA PHE A 878 -1.49 -13.39 6.85
C PHE A 878 -1.07 -14.35 7.98
N LEU A 879 -2.03 -15.13 8.50
CA LEU A 879 -1.76 -16.12 9.56
C LEU A 879 -0.89 -17.27 9.03
N ASP A 880 -1.10 -17.71 7.79
CA ASP A 880 -0.32 -18.77 7.17
C ASP A 880 1.12 -18.32 6.93
N ALA A 881 1.34 -17.09 6.47
CA ALA A 881 2.68 -16.54 6.30
C ALA A 881 3.43 -16.43 7.66
N PHE A 882 2.73 -16.02 8.72
CA PHE A 882 3.28 -16.01 10.08
C PHE A 882 3.64 -17.43 10.57
N LEU A 883 2.71 -18.38 10.45
CA LEU A 883 2.92 -19.76 10.85
C LEU A 883 4.05 -20.41 10.05
N LEU A 884 4.13 -20.13 8.76
CA LEU A 884 5.18 -20.62 7.88
C LEU A 884 6.55 -20.09 8.30
N GLY A 885 6.66 -18.79 8.56
CA GLY A 885 7.89 -18.17 9.07
C GLY A 885 8.30 -18.73 10.44
N ALA A 886 7.33 -18.91 11.33
CA ALA A 886 7.52 -19.49 12.65
C ALA A 886 8.02 -20.94 12.60
N VAL A 887 7.34 -21.80 11.84
CA VAL A 887 7.72 -23.21 11.64
C VAL A 887 9.12 -23.31 11.02
N SER A 888 9.42 -22.47 10.02
CA SER A 888 10.73 -22.44 9.39
C SER A 888 11.86 -22.12 10.38
N LYS A 889 11.62 -21.17 11.28
CA LYS A 889 12.58 -20.79 12.34
C LYS A 889 12.74 -21.89 13.38
N VAL A 890 11.66 -22.58 13.75
CA VAL A 890 11.70 -23.73 14.66
C VAL A 890 12.52 -24.87 14.05
N LEU A 891 12.26 -25.24 12.80
CA LEU A 891 12.99 -26.30 12.10
C LEU A 891 14.49 -25.98 11.97
N ALA A 892 14.83 -24.75 11.59
CA ALA A 892 16.23 -24.30 11.54
C ALA A 892 16.90 -24.33 12.93
N THR A 893 16.15 -23.96 13.98
CA THR A 893 16.64 -24.02 15.36
C THR A 893 16.87 -25.45 15.81
N ILE A 894 15.98 -26.39 15.51
CA ILE A 894 16.15 -27.82 15.83
C ILE A 894 17.40 -28.37 15.14
N ALA A 895 17.61 -28.06 13.86
CA ALA A 895 18.79 -28.50 13.11
C ALA A 895 20.10 -27.97 13.70
N THR A 896 20.08 -26.72 14.20
CA THR A 896 21.28 -26.06 14.75
C THR A 896 21.44 -26.24 16.26
N HIS A 897 20.45 -26.80 16.96
CA HIS A 897 20.41 -26.87 18.43
C HIS A 897 21.59 -27.62 19.06
N PRO A 898 22.08 -28.77 18.53
CA PRO A 898 23.24 -29.45 19.10
C PRO A 898 24.48 -28.54 19.17
N LEU A 899 24.67 -27.68 18.17
CA LEU A 899 25.75 -26.69 18.16
C LEU A 899 25.50 -25.55 19.16
N ILE A 900 24.24 -25.17 19.38
CA ILE A 900 23.87 -24.15 20.39
C ILE A 900 24.17 -24.65 21.80
N VAL A 901 23.87 -25.92 22.10
CA VAL A 901 24.23 -26.55 23.38
C VAL A 901 25.76 -26.67 23.51
N ALA A 902 26.45 -27.10 22.46
CA ALA A 902 27.91 -27.17 22.47
C ALA A 902 28.57 -25.81 22.70
N LYS A 903 28.02 -24.74 22.09
CA LYS A 903 28.43 -23.36 22.34
C LYS A 903 28.26 -23.00 23.82
N ALA A 904 27.08 -23.21 24.39
CA ALA A 904 26.80 -22.83 25.78
C ALA A 904 27.78 -23.51 26.76
N MET A 905 28.04 -24.81 26.56
CA MET A 905 28.99 -25.61 27.35
C MET A 905 30.46 -25.19 27.16
N LEU A 906 30.84 -24.74 25.96
CA LEU A 906 32.19 -24.21 25.70
C LEU A 906 32.42 -22.85 26.37
N GLN A 907 31.36 -22.06 26.51
CA GLN A 907 31.41 -20.70 27.04
C GLN A 907 31.21 -20.67 28.57
N SER A 908 30.60 -21.71 29.15
CA SER A 908 30.39 -21.85 30.59
C SER A 908 31.64 -22.35 31.33
N THR A 909 31.54 -22.35 32.66
CA THR A 909 32.52 -23.05 33.50
C THR A 909 32.46 -24.55 33.22
N PRO A 910 33.61 -25.27 33.21
CA PRO A 910 33.64 -26.70 32.98
C PRO A 910 32.85 -27.46 34.06
N PRO A 911 32.15 -28.56 33.72
CA PRO A 911 31.41 -29.34 34.69
C PRO A 911 32.36 -30.00 35.72
N ASP A 912 31.88 -30.17 36.95
CA ASP A 912 32.66 -30.70 38.08
C ASP A 912 33.30 -32.06 37.80
N SER A 913 32.64 -32.88 36.96
CA SER A 913 33.15 -34.18 36.47
C SER A 913 34.49 -34.09 35.72
N ARG A 914 34.85 -32.92 35.20
CA ARG A 914 36.12 -32.66 34.51
C ARG A 914 37.18 -31.98 35.37
N ARG A 915 36.94 -31.81 36.68
CA ARG A 915 37.89 -31.21 37.63
C ARG A 915 38.47 -29.88 37.12
N GLY A 916 37.59 -29.00 36.63
CA GLY A 916 37.99 -27.68 36.10
C GLY A 916 38.64 -27.68 34.72
N LYS A 917 38.88 -28.85 34.08
CA LYS A 917 39.46 -28.90 32.73
C LYS A 917 38.42 -28.54 31.67
N PRO A 918 38.67 -27.50 30.85
CA PRO A 918 37.72 -27.08 29.84
C PRO A 918 37.74 -27.93 28.56
N PHE A 919 36.68 -27.83 27.78
CA PHE A 919 36.57 -28.48 26.47
C PHE A 919 37.42 -27.75 25.41
N ARG A 920 38.13 -28.51 24.57
CA ARG A 920 38.97 -27.98 23.48
C ARG A 920 38.17 -27.61 22.24
N GLY A 921 37.00 -28.23 22.05
CA GLY A 921 36.17 -28.01 20.88
C GLY A 921 34.75 -28.55 21.03
N PHE A 922 33.90 -28.19 20.08
CA PHE A 922 32.48 -28.55 20.12
C PHE A 922 32.23 -30.04 19.88
N THR A 923 33.11 -30.71 19.13
CA THR A 923 33.07 -32.16 18.89
C THR A 923 33.29 -32.93 20.18
N GLU A 924 34.24 -32.48 21.01
CA GLU A 924 34.50 -33.06 22.34
C GLU A 924 33.30 -32.88 23.26
N VAL A 925 32.64 -31.72 23.24
CA VAL A 925 31.39 -31.49 23.99
C VAL A 925 30.28 -32.42 23.52
N LEU A 926 30.07 -32.53 22.22
CA LEU A 926 29.01 -33.37 21.65
C LEU A 926 29.22 -34.84 22.02
N ALA A 927 30.45 -35.35 21.87
CA ALA A 927 30.82 -36.71 22.26
C ALA A 927 30.65 -36.93 23.77
N TYR A 928 31.02 -35.96 24.58
CA TYR A 928 30.85 -36.02 26.04
C TYR A 928 29.37 -36.10 26.44
N ILE A 929 28.49 -35.29 25.84
CA ILE A 929 27.04 -35.34 26.13
C ILE A 929 26.45 -36.70 25.72
N ILE A 930 26.76 -37.16 24.50
CA ILE A 930 26.26 -38.44 24.00
C ILE A 930 26.70 -39.60 24.89
N LYS A 931 27.97 -39.60 25.34
CA LYS A 931 28.53 -40.67 26.17
C LYS A 931 28.00 -40.65 27.61
N ASN A 932 27.80 -39.47 28.20
CA ASN A 932 27.52 -39.35 29.64
C ASN A 932 26.03 -39.17 29.95
N GLU A 933 25.26 -38.51 29.08
CA GLU A 933 23.83 -38.21 29.30
C GLU A 933 22.91 -38.87 28.24
N GLY A 934 23.47 -39.33 27.11
CA GLY A 934 22.74 -39.90 25.97
C GLY A 934 22.43 -38.88 24.86
N PRO A 935 22.00 -39.34 23.68
CA PRO A 935 21.82 -38.48 22.49
C PRO A 935 20.63 -37.51 22.60
N SER A 936 19.57 -37.86 23.32
CA SER A 936 18.40 -36.98 23.53
C SER A 936 18.76 -35.69 24.27
N ARG A 937 19.84 -35.72 25.04
CA ARG A 937 20.32 -34.60 25.85
C ARG A 937 21.03 -33.53 25.04
N LEU A 938 21.30 -33.77 23.76
CA LEU A 938 21.69 -32.72 22.82
C LEU A 938 20.60 -31.65 22.61
N TYR A 939 19.33 -31.96 22.95
CA TYR A 939 18.18 -31.08 22.79
C TYR A 939 17.71 -30.40 24.09
N LYS A 940 18.52 -30.44 25.15
CA LYS A 940 18.19 -29.75 26.41
C LYS A 940 18.08 -28.24 26.21
N GLY A 941 17.09 -27.64 26.87
CA GLY A 941 16.78 -26.21 26.74
C GLY A 941 16.10 -25.80 25.41
N LEU A 942 15.67 -26.73 24.56
CA LEU A 942 14.98 -26.42 23.30
C LEU A 942 13.64 -25.70 23.53
N ALA A 943 12.81 -26.19 24.46
CA ALA A 943 11.51 -25.58 24.75
C ALA A 943 11.60 -24.09 25.17
N PRO A 944 12.40 -23.70 26.19
CA PRO A 944 12.54 -22.29 26.54
C PRO A 944 13.17 -21.46 25.40
N GLN A 945 14.01 -22.06 24.56
CA GLN A 945 14.60 -21.39 23.40
C GLN A 945 13.57 -21.09 22.29
N ILE A 946 12.65 -22.01 22.00
CA ILE A 946 11.57 -21.78 21.03
C ILE A 946 10.62 -20.70 21.57
N ILE A 947 10.17 -20.82 22.82
CA ILE A 947 9.27 -19.85 23.46
C ILE A 947 9.91 -18.45 23.47
N LYS A 948 11.19 -18.36 23.85
CA LYS A 948 11.96 -17.12 23.73
C LYS A 948 11.93 -16.57 22.30
N GLY A 949 12.19 -17.42 21.31
CA GLY A 949 12.24 -17.03 19.90
C GLY A 949 10.95 -16.39 19.39
N PHE A 950 9.80 -16.91 19.82
CA PHE A 950 8.48 -16.34 19.53
C PHE A 950 8.24 -15.02 20.26
N LEU A 951 8.49 -14.99 21.58
CA LEU A 951 8.26 -13.80 22.40
C LEU A 951 9.14 -12.63 21.98
N VAL A 952 10.44 -12.87 21.74
CA VAL A 952 11.36 -11.84 21.27
C VAL A 952 10.92 -11.29 19.91
N GLN A 953 10.47 -12.14 18.98
CA GLN A 953 9.98 -11.66 17.68
C GLN A 953 8.72 -10.80 17.82
N GLY A 954 7.74 -11.26 18.61
CA GLY A 954 6.51 -10.50 18.87
C GLY A 954 6.78 -9.17 19.57
N LEU A 955 7.65 -9.17 20.58
CA LEU A 955 8.05 -7.97 21.31
C LEU A 955 8.84 -7.00 20.42
N ILE A 956 9.75 -7.47 19.59
CA ILE A 956 10.47 -6.61 18.64
C ILE A 956 9.48 -5.97 17.66
N MET A 957 8.51 -6.72 17.11
CA MET A 957 7.50 -6.15 16.22
C MET A 957 6.62 -5.12 16.93
N MET A 958 6.22 -5.38 18.17
CA MET A 958 5.41 -4.46 18.98
C MET A 958 6.18 -3.20 19.42
N LEU A 959 7.47 -3.35 19.75
CA LEU A 959 8.30 -2.28 20.30
C LEU A 959 8.98 -1.44 19.23
N LYS A 960 9.24 -1.96 18.02
CA LYS A 960 9.97 -1.24 16.96
C LYS A 960 9.31 0.10 16.62
N GLU A 961 8.00 0.10 16.34
CA GLU A 961 7.27 1.31 16.00
C GLU A 961 7.16 2.29 17.18
N ARG A 962 7.05 1.77 18.41
CA ARG A 962 6.93 2.58 19.63
C ARG A 962 8.25 3.21 20.08
N THR A 963 9.35 2.48 19.93
CA THR A 963 10.70 2.94 20.31
C THR A 963 11.26 3.95 19.32
N GLU A 964 10.90 3.85 18.04
CA GLU A 964 11.23 4.87 17.04
C GLU A 964 10.59 6.22 17.40
N ILE A 965 9.32 6.21 17.78
CA ILE A 965 8.61 7.38 18.28
C ILE A 965 9.30 7.92 19.55
N LEU A 966 9.55 7.09 20.55
CA LEU A 966 10.19 7.51 21.82
C LEU A 966 11.62 8.06 21.65
N LEU A 967 12.40 7.53 20.71
CA LEU A 967 13.75 8.02 20.43
C LEU A 967 13.71 9.42 19.78
N MET A 968 12.80 9.63 18.82
CA MET A 968 12.59 10.95 18.23
C MET A 968 12.20 11.98 19.30
N LEU A 969 11.34 11.59 20.25
CA LEU A 969 10.96 12.41 21.40
C LEU A 969 12.15 12.82 22.27
N ALA A 970 13.02 11.86 22.60
CA ALA A 970 14.20 12.12 23.42
C ALA A 970 15.19 13.05 22.71
N ILE A 971 15.45 12.84 21.42
CA ILE A 971 16.37 13.68 20.63
C ILE A 971 15.86 15.12 20.57
N SER A 972 14.57 15.33 20.32
CA SER A 972 13.93 16.65 20.36
C SER A 972 14.07 17.33 21.72
N PHE A 973 13.85 16.58 22.81
CA PHE A 973 14.01 17.08 24.17
C PHE A 973 15.45 17.52 24.47
N PHE A 974 16.45 16.70 24.11
CA PHE A 974 17.87 17.05 24.32
C PHE A 974 18.33 18.21 23.45
N LYS A 975 17.88 18.31 22.19
CA LYS A 975 18.16 19.49 21.34
C LYS A 975 17.61 20.78 21.95
N ARG A 976 16.38 20.76 22.46
CA ARG A 976 15.80 21.92 23.17
C ARG A 976 16.56 22.26 24.45
N ARG A 977 17.00 21.26 25.23
CA ARG A 977 17.80 21.48 26.44
C ARG A 977 19.19 22.04 26.11
N SER A 978 19.81 21.57 25.03
CA SER A 978 21.07 22.10 24.52
C SER A 978 20.92 23.54 24.05
N GLN A 979 19.90 23.85 23.23
CA GLN A 979 19.61 25.22 22.77
C GLN A 979 19.30 26.17 23.94
N ARG A 980 18.55 25.72 24.96
CA ARG A 980 18.33 26.49 26.20
C ARG A 980 19.63 26.72 26.98
N ARG A 981 20.54 25.74 27.06
CA ARG A 981 21.85 25.90 27.70
C ARG A 981 22.77 26.84 26.91
N SER A 982 22.74 26.81 25.58
CA SER A 982 23.47 27.76 24.72
C SER A 982 22.95 29.18 24.91
N PHE A 983 21.63 29.34 25.01
CA PHE A 983 20.97 30.63 25.24
C PHE A 983 21.25 31.20 26.65
N LEU A 984 21.42 30.34 27.66
CA LEU A 984 21.76 30.72 29.03
C LEU A 984 23.26 30.99 29.24
N LYS A 985 24.14 30.50 28.36
CA LYS A 985 25.60 30.80 28.38
C LYS A 985 25.99 32.00 27.50
N GLY A 986 25.07 32.47 26.65
CA GLY A 986 25.24 33.66 25.82
C GLY A 986 24.55 34.91 26.37
N LYS A 987 24.15 34.91 27.64
CA LYS A 987 23.63 36.06 28.38
C LYS A 987 24.57 36.43 29.50
#